data_AF-H8MGY4-F1
#
_entry.id   AF-H8MGY4-F1
#
_cell.length_a   1.000
_cell.length_b   1.000
_cell.length_c   1.000
_cell.angle_alpha   90.00
_cell.angle_beta   90.00
_cell.angle_gamma   90.00
#
_symmetry.space_group_name_H-M   'P 1'
#
loop_
_entity.id
_entity.type
_entity.pdbx_description
1 polymer ?
#
loop_
_entity_poly.entity_id
_entity_poly.type
_entity_poly.pdbx_seq_one_letter_code
_entity_poly.pdbx_strand_id
1 'polypeptide(L)'
;MDPTLPVSTTGILDVLIGDVHVGTLTLLADERIEFSLSEDYRQRYPRPVLGQFFEDDLSRRHTSRMRLPPFFSNLLPEGPLRDLISERQHIARQREFFFIAHLGADLSGAVIVRPAGELAGHDAPLVDVPAEPVSDGEPLRFSLAGVQLKFSMLRRDRGMTLPMGGLGGDWIVKLPDNRYDRVPENELSVMTWARATGIDVPELQLLPVSELHGLPEGITLREDLAYAIRRFDRPSPGRRVHMEDLAQVLGLYSDEKYKKYNYETIANVLLKVAGLDALQEFLRRLVFIIACGNGDAHHKNWSLYYPDGTRPTLSPAYDFVSTIQYMPQDQLALNLAKSKRFEDVSLQSFERLARKLGLADEDVLPVVKGAVEVALDAWTTLRADLPMPELFKQRIEEHWKRVPLLQGNVKRSSGELRQTVNAFFTLYNELPRLGPGSDACTREALRRLSPLPPSPRVLDLGAGTGRQSLVLARELGTRVTAVDLHRPYLDRLEREAREQGLSDAIVTRQEDMSALSLPPGSFDLLWSEGAIYLLGFEQGLRQWRPLLAAGGQVAVTECTWLTDVRPPEAVRFWASGYPSMGNIAQNRARAEAAGFTVLDTFTLPASAWWDDYYTPLLQRIERLRPTADAALREVIAAAEQEVNLYRRHGDSYGYVFYLLRSREA
;
A
#
# COMPACT_ATOMS: atom_id res chain seq x y z
N MET A 1 4.75 -6.88 59.66
CA MET A 1 4.01 -8.12 59.32
C MET A 1 4.19 -8.33 57.84
N ASP A 2 4.79 -9.44 57.47
CA ASP A 2 5.16 -9.85 56.12
C ASP A 2 3.97 -10.56 55.44
N PRO A 3 3.53 -10.14 54.24
CA PRO A 3 2.71 -10.96 53.37
C PRO A 3 3.38 -11.10 52.00
N THR A 4 4.55 -11.75 51.96
CA THR A 4 5.04 -12.40 50.75
C THR A 4 4.11 -13.55 50.39
N LEU A 5 3.05 -13.25 49.63
CA LEU A 5 2.30 -14.28 48.88
C LEU A 5 3.33 -15.11 48.10
N PRO A 6 3.26 -16.46 48.12
CA PRO A 6 4.16 -17.29 47.35
C PRO A 6 3.95 -16.97 45.87
N VAL A 7 4.93 -16.31 45.24
CA VAL A 7 4.90 -16.05 43.80
C VAL A 7 4.73 -17.39 43.10
N SER A 8 3.61 -17.59 42.39
CA SER A 8 3.32 -18.86 41.74
C SER A 8 4.51 -19.29 40.88
N THR A 9 5.05 -20.48 41.17
CA THR A 9 6.21 -21.06 40.45
C THR A 9 5.78 -21.89 39.24
N THR A 10 4.48 -22.01 39.01
CA THR A 10 3.89 -22.72 37.86
C THR A 10 2.64 -21.99 37.37
N GLY A 11 2.21 -22.27 36.14
CA GLY A 11 1.01 -21.63 35.58
C GLY A 11 0.70 -22.12 34.18
N ILE A 12 -0.56 -21.99 33.77
CA ILE A 12 -1.02 -22.35 32.43
C ILE A 12 -1.81 -21.18 31.84
N LEU A 13 -1.46 -20.78 30.62
CA LEU A 13 -2.19 -19.79 29.85
C LEU A 13 -2.70 -20.42 28.56
N ASP A 14 -3.98 -20.19 28.25
CA ASP A 14 -4.56 -20.50 26.95
C ASP A 14 -4.14 -19.45 25.92
N VAL A 15 -3.79 -19.93 24.73
CA VAL A 15 -3.51 -19.10 23.56
C VAL A 15 -4.65 -19.27 22.56
N LEU A 16 -5.24 -18.17 22.14
CA LEU A 16 -6.35 -18.14 21.19
C LEU A 16 -6.08 -17.22 19.99
N ILE A 17 -6.74 -17.50 18.88
CA ILE A 17 -6.89 -16.57 17.74
C ILE A 17 -8.37 -16.41 17.47
N GLY A 18 -8.90 -15.21 17.75
CA GLY A 18 -10.34 -15.01 17.84
C GLY A 18 -10.93 -15.97 18.91
N ASP A 19 -11.91 -16.77 18.51
CA ASP A 19 -12.55 -17.76 19.40
C ASP A 19 -11.92 -19.16 19.33
N VAL A 20 -10.86 -19.33 18.52
CA VAL A 20 -10.21 -20.63 18.34
C VAL A 20 -9.13 -20.81 19.39
N HIS A 21 -9.24 -21.84 20.23
CA HIS A 21 -8.15 -22.29 21.10
C HIS A 21 -7.05 -22.92 20.27
N VAL A 22 -5.84 -22.36 20.36
CA VAL A 22 -4.68 -22.74 19.55
C VAL A 22 -3.76 -23.69 20.31
N GLY A 23 -3.59 -23.48 21.61
CA GLY A 23 -2.64 -24.23 22.42
C GLY A 23 -2.46 -23.60 23.79
N THR A 24 -1.46 -24.10 24.52
CA THR A 24 -1.19 -23.68 25.90
C THR A 24 0.27 -23.29 26.11
N LEU A 25 0.48 -22.23 26.88
CA LEU A 25 1.76 -21.85 27.46
C LEU A 25 1.82 -22.35 28.91
N THR A 26 2.79 -23.19 29.24
CA THR A 26 2.95 -23.78 30.58
C THR A 26 4.26 -23.32 31.21
N LEU A 27 4.18 -22.68 32.37
CA LEU A 27 5.33 -22.38 33.24
C LEU A 27 5.57 -23.57 34.18
N LEU A 28 6.75 -24.16 34.09
CA LEU A 28 7.22 -25.25 34.93
C LEU A 28 8.00 -24.73 36.15
N ALA A 29 8.07 -25.56 37.19
CA ALA A 29 8.71 -25.21 38.47
C ALA A 29 10.20 -24.84 38.36
N ASP A 30 10.88 -25.22 37.28
CA ASP A 30 12.28 -24.88 37.01
C ASP A 30 12.47 -23.64 36.11
N GLU A 31 11.42 -22.82 35.99
CA GLU A 31 11.32 -21.61 35.16
C GLU A 31 11.37 -21.88 33.65
N ARG A 32 11.20 -23.14 33.22
CA ARG A 32 10.97 -23.45 31.81
C ARG A 32 9.56 -23.06 31.41
N ILE A 33 9.43 -22.52 30.20
CA ILE A 33 8.15 -22.18 29.60
C ILE A 33 8.00 -23.04 28.34
N GLU A 34 6.90 -23.78 28.25
CA GLU A 34 6.61 -24.66 27.13
C GLU A 34 5.36 -24.19 26.39
N PHE A 35 5.43 -24.11 25.07
CA PHE A 35 4.27 -23.95 24.20
C PHE A 35 4.02 -25.20 23.38
N SER A 36 2.76 -25.64 23.33
CA SER A 36 2.30 -26.72 22.46
C SER A 36 0.94 -26.41 21.86
N LEU A 37 0.79 -26.74 20.57
CA LEU A 37 -0.49 -26.64 19.87
C LEU A 37 -1.47 -27.72 20.34
N SER A 38 -2.75 -27.38 20.47
CA SER A 38 -3.80 -28.33 20.83
C SER A 38 -4.05 -29.32 19.68
N GLU A 39 -4.50 -30.53 19.99
CA GLU A 39 -4.88 -31.51 18.95
C GLU A 39 -6.03 -30.99 18.09
N ASP A 40 -7.05 -30.40 18.72
CA ASP A 40 -8.21 -29.81 18.03
C ASP A 40 -7.79 -28.72 17.04
N TYR A 41 -6.85 -27.86 17.42
CA TYR A 41 -6.31 -26.85 16.50
C TYR A 41 -5.57 -27.51 15.34
N ARG A 42 -4.72 -28.50 15.59
CA ARG A 42 -3.94 -29.21 14.55
C ARG A 42 -4.82 -29.92 13.52
N GLN A 43 -5.96 -30.46 13.94
CA GLN A 43 -6.89 -31.19 13.07
C GLN A 43 -7.92 -30.27 12.38
N ARG A 44 -8.00 -28.99 12.74
CA ARG A 44 -9.00 -28.05 12.22
C ARG A 44 -8.84 -27.79 10.72
N TYR A 45 -9.95 -27.62 10.00
CA TYR A 45 -9.95 -27.10 8.62
C TYR A 45 -11.17 -26.19 8.33
N PRO A 46 -10.97 -24.96 7.82
CA PRO A 46 -9.68 -24.28 7.69
C PRO A 46 -9.09 -23.95 9.07
N ARG A 47 -7.77 -24.18 9.24
CA ARG A 47 -7.02 -23.81 10.44
C ARG A 47 -6.48 -22.39 10.28
N PRO A 48 -6.84 -21.44 11.17
CA PRO A 48 -6.18 -20.13 11.14
C PRO A 48 -4.70 -20.30 11.47
N VAL A 49 -3.82 -19.54 10.80
CA VAL A 49 -2.37 -19.59 11.03
C VAL A 49 -2.05 -18.77 12.28
N LEU A 50 -1.35 -19.37 13.25
CA LEU A 50 -0.79 -18.68 14.42
C LEU A 50 0.50 -17.93 14.08
N GLY A 51 1.34 -18.56 13.28
CA GLY A 51 2.57 -17.95 12.81
C GLY A 51 3.37 -18.94 11.98
N GLN A 52 4.02 -18.45 10.93
CA GLN A 52 4.81 -19.29 10.01
C GLN A 52 5.88 -20.11 10.72
N PHE A 53 6.40 -19.60 11.85
CA PHE A 53 7.38 -20.29 12.71
C PHE A 53 6.93 -21.68 13.19
N PHE A 54 5.61 -21.94 13.27
CA PHE A 54 5.05 -23.21 13.74
C PHE A 54 4.69 -24.18 12.60
N GLU A 55 4.60 -23.69 11.36
CA GLU A 55 3.98 -24.42 10.25
C GLU A 55 4.83 -25.59 9.72
N ASP A 56 6.14 -25.56 9.93
CA ASP A 56 7.05 -26.64 9.53
C ASP A 56 6.82 -27.94 10.32
N ASP A 57 6.45 -27.84 11.60
CA ASP A 57 6.17 -28.98 12.47
C ASP A 57 5.18 -28.60 13.58
N LEU A 58 3.90 -28.84 13.32
CA LEU A 58 2.82 -28.57 14.27
C LEU A 58 2.87 -29.44 15.54
N SER A 59 3.60 -30.55 15.52
CA SER A 59 3.73 -31.44 16.68
C SER A 59 4.83 -31.00 17.65
N ARG A 60 5.68 -30.07 17.22
CA ARG A 60 6.84 -29.62 17.98
C ARG A 60 6.42 -28.88 19.24
N ARG A 61 7.05 -29.25 20.36
CA ARG A 61 7.02 -28.46 21.60
C ARG A 61 8.11 -27.39 21.56
N HIS A 62 7.73 -26.16 21.89
CA HIS A 62 8.64 -25.02 21.92
C HIS A 62 8.94 -24.66 23.37
N THR A 63 10.17 -24.95 23.80
CA THR A 63 10.61 -24.73 25.18
C THR A 63 11.62 -23.59 25.24
N SER A 64 11.47 -22.72 26.22
CA SER A 64 12.42 -21.68 26.61
C SER A 64 12.55 -21.64 28.14
N ARG A 65 13.40 -20.77 28.68
CA ARG A 65 13.58 -20.62 30.13
C ARG A 65 13.63 -19.14 30.50
N MET A 66 12.91 -18.74 31.54
CA MET A 66 12.69 -17.36 32.02
C MET A 66 11.95 -16.44 31.02
N ARG A 67 12.37 -16.44 29.75
CA ARG A 67 11.75 -15.72 28.64
C ARG A 67 10.82 -16.61 27.84
N LEU A 68 9.84 -16.04 27.14
CA LEU A 68 8.92 -16.77 26.28
C LEU A 68 9.61 -17.29 25.01
N PRO A 69 9.04 -18.28 24.31
CA PRO A 69 9.48 -18.62 22.97
C PRO A 69 9.47 -17.38 22.04
N PRO A 70 10.37 -17.30 21.04
CA PRO A 70 10.58 -16.08 20.25
C PRO A 70 9.31 -15.43 19.71
N PHE A 71 8.37 -16.23 19.19
CA PHE A 71 7.09 -15.76 18.68
C PHE A 71 6.33 -14.90 19.71
N PHE A 72 6.17 -15.40 20.94
CA PHE A 72 5.41 -14.72 22.00
C PHE A 72 6.22 -13.61 22.66
N SER A 73 7.54 -13.77 22.77
CA SER A 73 8.45 -12.74 23.32
C SER A 73 8.35 -11.43 22.53
N ASN A 74 8.16 -11.51 21.20
CA ASN A 74 8.01 -10.34 20.33
C ASN A 74 6.65 -9.63 20.42
N LEU A 75 5.64 -10.24 21.06
CA LEU A 75 4.35 -9.59 21.33
C LEU A 75 4.42 -8.67 22.56
N LEU A 76 5.46 -8.80 23.37
CA LEU A 76 5.65 -8.01 24.59
C LEU A 76 6.24 -6.63 24.28
N PRO A 77 5.92 -5.62 25.12
CA PRO A 77 6.54 -4.31 25.01
C PRO A 77 8.05 -4.37 25.30
N GLU A 78 8.76 -3.41 24.73
CA GLU A 78 10.20 -3.24 24.85
C GLU A 78 10.55 -1.92 25.52
N GLY A 79 11.80 -1.81 25.97
CA GLY A 79 12.36 -0.57 26.51
C GLY A 79 11.56 -0.02 27.70
N PRO A 80 11.40 1.31 27.80
CA PRO A 80 10.76 1.94 28.96
C PRO A 80 9.33 1.56 29.22
N LEU A 81 8.56 1.20 28.19
CA LEU A 81 7.19 0.76 28.41
C LEU A 81 7.19 -0.56 29.20
N ARG A 82 8.17 -1.42 28.96
CA ARG A 82 8.36 -2.64 29.75
C ARG A 82 8.79 -2.33 31.17
N ASP A 83 9.71 -1.38 31.35
CA ASP A 83 10.19 -0.96 32.68
C ASP A 83 9.03 -0.37 33.50
N LEU A 84 8.18 0.46 32.86
CA LEU A 84 6.97 1.00 33.48
C LEU A 84 6.01 -0.09 33.96
N ILE A 85 5.76 -1.10 33.12
CA ILE A 85 4.87 -2.22 33.48
C ILE A 85 5.50 -3.07 34.59
N SER A 86 6.82 -3.28 34.54
CA SER A 86 7.59 -4.00 35.55
C SER A 86 7.43 -3.35 36.93
N GLU A 87 7.57 -2.03 37.01
CA GLU A 87 7.43 -1.26 38.24
C GLU A 87 5.98 -1.25 38.75
N ARG A 88 5.00 -0.94 37.88
CA ARG A 88 3.59 -0.82 38.27
C ARG A 88 2.96 -2.14 38.69
N GLN A 89 3.35 -3.25 38.06
CA GLN A 89 2.76 -4.57 38.30
C GLN A 89 3.62 -5.45 39.22
N HIS A 90 4.76 -4.93 39.69
CA HIS A 90 5.75 -5.68 40.48
C HIS A 90 6.20 -6.99 39.80
N ILE A 91 6.26 -7.01 38.47
CA ILE A 91 6.70 -8.18 37.68
C ILE A 91 8.17 -8.01 37.35
N ALA A 92 9.01 -8.99 37.71
CA ALA A 92 10.43 -8.98 37.35
C ALA A 92 10.63 -9.00 35.82
N ARG A 93 11.39 -8.02 35.30
CA ARG A 93 11.60 -7.76 33.86
C ARG A 93 11.92 -8.99 33.00
N GLN A 94 12.62 -9.96 33.56
CA GLN A 94 13.07 -11.19 32.90
C GLN A 94 12.02 -12.32 32.86
N ARG A 95 10.95 -12.27 33.67
CA ARG A 95 9.95 -13.34 33.76
C ARG A 95 8.77 -13.07 32.82
N GLU A 96 8.97 -13.34 31.53
CA GLU A 96 8.04 -12.97 30.46
C GLU A 96 6.67 -13.65 30.53
N PHE A 97 6.60 -14.82 31.16
CA PHE A 97 5.33 -15.52 31.38
C PHE A 97 4.28 -14.65 32.08
N PHE A 98 4.70 -13.90 33.11
CA PHE A 98 3.79 -13.03 33.87
C PHE A 98 3.44 -11.76 33.11
N PHE A 99 4.36 -11.25 32.28
CA PHE A 99 4.06 -10.13 31.39
C PHE A 99 2.96 -10.49 30.39
N ILE A 100 3.07 -11.65 29.72
CA ILE A 100 2.05 -12.05 28.74
C ILE A 100 0.73 -12.47 29.41
N ALA A 101 0.77 -13.01 30.64
CA ALA A 101 -0.43 -13.26 31.44
C ALA A 101 -1.21 -11.96 31.72
N HIS A 102 -0.50 -10.85 31.98
CA HIS A 102 -1.11 -9.56 32.26
C HIS A 102 -1.57 -8.82 31.00
N LEU A 103 -0.77 -8.84 29.93
CA LEU A 103 -1.02 -8.07 28.69
C LEU A 103 -1.79 -8.84 27.62
N GLY A 104 -2.03 -10.13 27.84
CA GLY A 104 -2.49 -11.08 26.83
C GLY A 104 -3.85 -10.77 26.19
N ALA A 105 -4.66 -9.89 26.80
CA ALA A 105 -5.96 -9.50 26.26
C ALA A 105 -5.87 -8.52 25.06
N ASP A 106 -4.78 -7.77 24.88
CA ASP A 106 -4.62 -6.83 23.76
C ASP A 106 -3.20 -6.84 23.18
N LEU A 107 -2.82 -7.99 22.65
CA LEU A 107 -1.59 -8.13 21.88
C LEU A 107 -1.79 -7.65 20.42
N SER A 108 -0.68 -7.39 19.73
CA SER A 108 -0.69 -7.15 18.28
C SER A 108 -1.33 -8.32 17.52
N GLY A 109 -2.12 -8.01 16.49
CA GLY A 109 -2.87 -9.01 15.76
C GLY A 109 -4.05 -9.57 16.55
N ALA A 110 -4.45 -10.80 16.25
CA ALA A 110 -5.62 -11.45 16.84
C ALA A 110 -5.29 -12.47 17.94
N VAL A 111 -4.03 -12.51 18.39
CA VAL A 111 -3.61 -13.41 19.48
C VAL A 111 -4.19 -12.90 20.79
N ILE A 112 -4.80 -13.81 21.55
CA ILE A 112 -5.27 -13.58 22.92
C ILE A 112 -4.60 -14.61 23.80
N VAL A 113 -4.02 -14.15 24.90
CA VAL A 113 -3.47 -15.00 25.96
C VAL A 113 -4.22 -14.72 27.25
N ARG A 114 -4.71 -15.76 27.92
CA ARG A 114 -5.44 -15.63 29.18
C ARG A 114 -5.10 -16.79 30.12
N PRO A 115 -5.22 -16.62 31.44
CA PRO A 115 -5.17 -17.75 32.37
C PRO A 115 -6.16 -18.84 31.95
N ALA A 116 -5.70 -20.09 31.95
CA ALA A 116 -6.60 -21.22 31.72
C ALA A 116 -7.63 -21.29 32.87
N GLY A 117 -8.92 -21.46 32.55
CA GLY A 117 -10.00 -21.64 33.53
C GLY A 117 -10.82 -22.89 33.24
N GLU A 118 -11.22 -23.63 34.30
CA GLU A 118 -12.04 -24.88 34.48
C GLU A 118 -12.28 -25.89 33.33
N LEU A 119 -12.24 -25.51 32.07
CA LEU A 119 -12.41 -26.37 30.88
C LEU A 119 -11.29 -27.42 30.69
N ALA A 120 -10.25 -27.42 31.53
CA ALA A 120 -9.10 -28.31 31.41
C ALA A 120 -9.09 -29.49 32.41
N GLY A 121 -10.09 -29.65 33.29
CA GLY A 121 -10.16 -30.82 34.18
C GLY A 121 -8.90 -31.10 35.02
N HIS A 122 -8.05 -30.09 35.21
CA HIS A 122 -6.79 -30.17 35.93
C HIS A 122 -6.81 -29.15 37.05
N ASP A 123 -6.53 -29.61 38.28
CA ASP A 123 -6.20 -28.79 39.45
C ASP A 123 -4.87 -28.04 39.21
N ALA A 124 -4.85 -27.15 38.23
CA ALA A 124 -3.72 -26.25 38.00
C ALA A 124 -3.89 -25.04 38.93
N PRO A 125 -2.85 -24.67 39.71
CA PRO A 125 -2.92 -23.49 40.55
C PRO A 125 -3.21 -22.27 39.68
N LEU A 126 -4.26 -21.53 40.04
CA LEU A 126 -4.54 -20.21 39.47
C LEU A 126 -3.27 -19.38 39.58
N VAL A 127 -2.78 -18.85 38.47
CA VAL A 127 -1.74 -17.83 38.51
C VAL A 127 -2.36 -16.68 39.31
N ASP A 128 -1.83 -16.42 40.49
CA ASP A 128 -2.22 -15.30 41.34
C ASP A 128 -1.70 -14.02 40.64
N VAL A 129 -2.42 -13.60 39.60
CA VAL A 129 -2.26 -12.31 38.96
C VAL A 129 -2.95 -11.34 39.92
N PRO A 130 -2.25 -10.36 40.53
CA PRO A 130 -2.86 -9.44 41.48
C PRO A 130 -4.13 -8.85 40.87
N ALA A 131 -5.28 -9.21 41.44
CA ALA A 131 -6.59 -8.83 40.96
C ALA A 131 -7.03 -7.51 41.61
N GLU A 132 -6.22 -6.45 41.53
CA GLU A 132 -6.69 -5.12 41.94
C GLU A 132 -6.16 -4.01 41.02
N PRO A 133 -7.03 -3.08 40.58
CA PRO A 133 -6.58 -1.80 40.07
C PRO A 133 -5.97 -1.03 41.25
N VAL A 134 -4.65 -0.81 41.22
CA VAL A 134 -3.96 0.00 42.23
C VAL A 134 -4.60 1.39 42.25
N SER A 135 -5.05 1.79 43.44
CA SER A 135 -5.67 3.08 43.73
C SER A 135 -4.78 4.26 43.39
N ASP A 136 -5.40 5.41 43.06
CA ASP A 136 -4.77 6.73 43.00
C ASP A 136 -3.85 6.96 44.21
N GLY A 137 -2.53 6.85 44.01
CA GLY A 137 -1.57 6.88 45.10
C GLY A 137 -0.14 7.11 44.61
N GLU A 138 0.29 8.36 44.74
CA GLU A 138 1.58 8.98 44.38
C GLU A 138 1.90 9.16 42.89
N PRO A 139 2.15 10.41 42.43
CA PRO A 139 2.67 10.66 41.10
C PRO A 139 4.09 10.09 41.00
N LEU A 140 4.24 9.00 40.24
CA LEU A 140 5.54 8.50 39.82
C LEU A 140 6.28 9.64 39.12
N ARG A 141 7.41 10.07 39.69
CA ARG A 141 8.31 11.04 39.06
C ARG A 141 8.99 10.38 37.88
N PHE A 142 8.40 10.53 36.70
CA PHE A 142 8.99 10.10 35.44
C PHE A 142 10.21 10.95 35.08
N SER A 143 11.41 10.44 35.37
CA SER A 143 12.66 10.93 34.77
C SER A 143 13.07 10.00 33.64
N LEU A 144 12.23 9.88 32.60
CA LEU A 144 12.59 9.12 31.41
C LEU A 144 13.32 10.04 30.44
N ALA A 145 14.62 10.19 30.68
CA ALA A 145 15.53 10.86 29.77
C ALA A 145 15.63 10.04 28.47
N GLY A 146 14.92 10.50 27.44
CA GLY A 146 15.20 10.17 26.05
C GLY A 146 14.65 8.85 25.53
N VAL A 147 13.32 8.66 25.56
CA VAL A 147 12.65 7.61 24.76
C VAL A 147 11.29 8.08 24.24
N GLN A 148 11.01 7.79 22.97
CA GLN A 148 9.69 7.94 22.35
C GLN A 148 8.68 6.95 22.96
N LEU A 149 7.70 7.46 23.70
CA LEU A 149 6.61 6.65 24.27
C LEU A 149 5.53 6.40 23.23
N LYS A 150 4.91 5.21 23.27
CA LYS A 150 3.78 4.84 22.43
C LYS A 150 2.65 4.23 23.25
N PHE A 151 1.42 4.58 22.91
CA PHE A 151 0.20 4.16 23.61
C PHE A 151 -0.87 3.70 22.63
N SER A 152 -1.67 2.70 23.01
CA SER A 152 -2.88 2.35 22.27
C SER A 152 -4.06 3.18 22.80
N MET A 153 -4.67 4.01 21.97
CA MET A 153 -5.69 4.99 22.37
C MET A 153 -6.98 4.84 21.55
N LEU A 154 -8.10 5.29 22.11
CA LEU A 154 -9.40 5.34 21.45
C LEU A 154 -9.70 6.74 20.93
N ARG A 155 -10.28 6.82 19.73
CA ARG A 155 -10.78 8.10 19.19
C ARG A 155 -12.03 8.57 19.96
N ARG A 156 -12.11 9.87 20.22
CA ARG A 156 -13.31 10.57 20.74
C ARG A 156 -13.68 11.75 19.84
N ASP A 157 -14.83 12.37 20.11
CA ASP A 157 -15.32 13.55 19.35
C ASP A 157 -14.30 14.71 19.34
N ARG A 158 -13.49 14.83 20.40
CA ARG A 158 -12.32 15.70 20.49
C ARG A 158 -11.14 14.92 21.07
N GLY A 159 -10.04 14.83 20.31
CA GLY A 159 -8.82 14.19 20.76
C GLY A 159 -8.87 12.66 20.87
N MET A 160 -7.96 12.11 21.68
CA MET A 160 -7.81 10.67 21.90
C MET A 160 -7.69 10.37 23.40
N THR A 161 -8.20 9.22 23.84
CA THR A 161 -8.19 8.82 25.25
C THR A 161 -7.51 7.47 25.44
N LEU A 162 -6.63 7.37 26.42
CA LEU A 162 -6.09 6.09 26.88
C LEU A 162 -7.22 5.31 27.59
N PRO A 163 -7.63 4.14 27.09
CA PRO A 163 -8.68 3.35 27.73
C PRO A 163 -8.26 2.90 29.14
N MET A 164 -9.22 2.68 30.04
CA MET A 164 -8.93 2.13 31.36
C MET A 164 -8.23 0.77 31.23
N GLY A 165 -7.10 0.60 31.91
CA GLY A 165 -6.24 -0.57 31.77
C GLY A 165 -5.32 -0.59 30.54
N GLY A 166 -5.41 0.42 29.65
CA GLY A 166 -4.55 0.55 28.47
C GLY A 166 -4.90 -0.39 27.30
N LEU A 167 -6.07 -1.05 27.35
CA LEU A 167 -6.49 -2.07 26.38
C LEU A 167 -7.61 -1.57 25.46
N GLY A 168 -7.59 -1.98 24.19
CA GLY A 168 -8.71 -1.84 23.26
C GLY A 168 -8.67 -0.59 22.37
N GLY A 169 -7.55 0.13 22.31
CA GLY A 169 -7.38 1.25 21.40
C GLY A 169 -7.33 0.82 19.93
N ASP A 170 -7.96 1.61 19.06
CA ASP A 170 -7.95 1.47 17.60
C ASP A 170 -6.89 2.36 16.93
N TRP A 171 -6.17 3.15 17.73
CA TRP A 171 -5.02 3.96 17.30
C TRP A 171 -3.78 3.62 18.12
N ILE A 172 -2.61 3.77 17.49
CA ILE A 172 -1.31 3.84 18.16
C ILE A 172 -0.85 5.30 18.10
N VAL A 173 -0.67 5.91 19.27
CA VAL A 173 -0.17 7.28 19.41
C VAL A 173 1.26 7.25 19.90
N LYS A 174 2.16 7.89 19.16
CA LYS A 174 3.57 8.08 19.50
C LYS A 174 3.78 9.53 19.94
N LEU A 175 4.24 9.68 21.17
CA LEU A 175 4.62 10.98 21.73
C LEU A 175 5.93 11.48 21.12
N PRO A 176 6.26 12.78 21.24
CA PRO A 176 7.60 13.29 20.92
C PRO A 176 8.73 12.50 21.59
N ASP A 177 9.87 12.39 20.91
CA ASP A 177 11.11 11.90 21.51
C ASP A 177 11.89 13.09 22.10
N ASN A 178 12.36 12.97 23.35
CA ASN A 178 13.13 14.05 23.98
C ASN A 178 14.58 14.19 23.45
N ARG A 179 15.09 13.21 22.70
CA ARG A 179 16.44 13.20 22.09
C ARG A 179 16.45 13.72 20.66
N TYR A 180 15.35 13.52 19.94
CA TYR A 180 15.25 13.78 18.51
C TYR A 180 14.09 14.73 18.27
N ASP A 181 14.41 15.91 17.76
CA ASP A 181 13.41 16.93 17.51
C ASP A 181 12.53 16.54 16.30
N ARG A 182 11.24 16.88 16.34
CA ARG A 182 10.29 16.81 15.22
C ARG A 182 10.08 15.40 14.66
N VAL A 183 10.25 14.36 15.47
CA VAL A 183 10.01 12.96 15.06
C VAL A 183 8.56 12.74 14.60
N PRO A 184 7.53 13.26 15.29
CA PRO A 184 6.14 13.14 14.85
C PRO A 184 5.88 13.66 13.44
N GLU A 185 6.42 14.82 13.09
CA GLU A 185 6.28 15.41 11.76
C GLU A 185 7.10 14.68 10.70
N ASN A 186 8.28 14.18 11.07
CA ASN A 186 9.10 13.34 10.21
C ASN A 186 8.33 12.06 9.83
N GLU A 187 7.81 11.33 10.81
CA GLU A 187 7.00 10.13 10.58
C GLU A 187 5.75 10.44 9.73
N LEU A 188 4.97 11.47 10.08
CA LEU A 188 3.79 11.84 9.29
C LEU A 188 4.17 12.15 7.84
N SER A 189 5.25 12.90 7.62
CA SER A 189 5.67 13.32 6.28
C SER A 189 6.13 12.14 5.44
N VAL A 190 6.97 11.27 6.01
CA VAL A 190 7.49 10.08 5.31
C VAL A 190 6.36 9.10 5.01
N MET A 191 5.43 8.89 5.94
CA MET A 191 4.30 8.00 5.73
C MET A 191 3.27 8.57 4.73
N THR A 192 3.08 9.90 4.73
CA THR A 192 2.25 10.59 3.71
C THR A 192 2.88 10.48 2.32
N TRP A 193 4.20 10.67 2.24
CA TRP A 193 4.95 10.45 1.01
C TRP A 193 4.85 8.99 0.54
N ALA A 194 5.00 8.02 1.44
CA ALA A 194 4.85 6.59 1.12
C ALA A 194 3.47 6.30 0.50
N ARG A 195 2.39 6.82 1.09
CA ARG A 195 1.02 6.67 0.57
C ARG A 195 0.88 7.17 -0.87
N ALA A 196 1.47 8.32 -1.18
CA ALA A 196 1.42 8.89 -2.53
C ALA A 196 2.19 8.08 -3.58
N THR A 197 3.03 7.12 -3.16
CA THR A 197 3.67 6.17 -4.07
C THR A 197 2.83 4.91 -4.33
N GLY A 198 1.62 4.84 -3.77
CA GLY A 198 0.74 3.67 -3.85
C GLY A 198 1.03 2.59 -2.81
N ILE A 199 1.91 2.85 -1.82
CA ILE A 199 2.08 1.97 -0.66
C ILE A 199 0.84 2.10 0.23
N ASP A 200 0.26 0.96 0.61
CA ASP A 200 -0.85 0.93 1.56
C ASP A 200 -0.39 1.43 2.94
N VAL A 201 -0.97 2.54 3.39
CA VAL A 201 -0.61 3.22 4.63
C VAL A 201 -1.89 3.50 5.42
N PRO A 202 -2.01 3.02 6.67
CA PRO A 202 -3.18 3.26 7.52
C PRO A 202 -3.42 4.74 7.77
N GLU A 203 -4.64 5.10 8.18
CA GLU A 203 -4.99 6.47 8.51
C GLU A 203 -3.99 7.11 9.49
N LEU A 204 -3.56 8.34 9.21
CA LEU A 204 -2.53 9.06 9.95
C LEU A 204 -3.07 10.39 10.46
N GLN A 205 -2.63 10.80 11.64
CA GLN A 205 -2.93 12.12 12.18
C GLN A 205 -1.72 12.68 12.94
N LEU A 206 -1.61 14.00 12.93
CA LEU A 206 -0.74 14.76 13.83
C LEU A 206 -1.65 15.56 14.76
N LEU A 207 -1.46 15.40 16.06
CA LEU A 207 -2.36 15.94 17.08
C LEU A 207 -1.58 16.67 18.15
N PRO A 208 -2.09 17.80 18.69
CA PRO A 208 -1.54 18.38 19.90
C PRO A 208 -1.58 17.39 21.06
N VAL A 209 -0.51 17.31 21.86
CA VAL A 209 -0.45 16.49 23.08
C VAL A 209 -1.55 16.92 24.07
N SER A 210 -1.96 18.18 24.04
CA SER A 210 -3.09 18.68 24.85
C SER A 210 -4.44 18.04 24.51
N GLU A 211 -4.58 17.40 23.34
CA GLU A 211 -5.75 16.64 22.94
C GLU A 211 -5.66 15.14 23.33
N LEU A 212 -4.59 14.75 24.04
CA LEU A 212 -4.41 13.38 24.54
C LEU A 212 -4.83 13.33 26.01
N HIS A 213 -5.82 12.48 26.30
CA HIS A 213 -6.39 12.32 27.64
C HIS A 213 -5.96 10.99 28.27
N GLY A 214 -5.71 11.00 29.58
CA GLY A 214 -5.34 9.80 30.35
C GLY A 214 -3.85 9.42 30.23
N LEU A 215 -2.99 10.32 29.76
CA LEU A 215 -1.55 10.10 29.80
C LEU A 215 -1.05 10.02 31.26
N PRO A 216 -0.05 9.18 31.58
CA PRO A 216 0.57 9.14 32.91
C PRO A 216 1.07 10.52 33.37
N GLU A 217 0.87 10.84 34.65
CA GLU A 217 1.45 12.04 35.25
C GLU A 217 2.98 11.99 35.26
N GLY A 218 3.63 13.17 35.23
CA GLY A 218 5.08 13.30 35.27
C GLY A 218 5.80 13.17 33.93
N ILE A 219 5.11 12.89 32.82
CA ILE A 219 5.71 12.90 31.48
C ILE A 219 6.09 14.34 31.12
N THR A 220 7.39 14.59 30.94
CA THR A 220 7.91 15.86 30.44
C THR A 220 8.28 15.72 28.97
N LEU A 221 7.64 16.50 28.10
CA LEU A 221 7.89 16.51 26.66
C LEU A 221 8.46 17.86 26.25
N ARG A 222 9.42 17.84 25.33
CA ARG A 222 10.03 19.06 24.76
C ARG A 222 9.20 19.67 23.62
N GLU A 223 8.31 18.89 23.03
CA GLU A 223 7.48 19.26 21.89
C GLU A 223 6.02 18.91 22.20
N ASP A 224 5.09 19.48 21.44
CA ASP A 224 3.66 19.48 21.72
C ASP A 224 2.82 18.73 20.69
N LEU A 225 3.45 18.06 19.72
CA LEU A 225 2.75 17.29 18.68
C LEU A 225 3.00 15.79 18.83
N ALA A 226 1.96 14.98 18.69
CA ALA A 226 2.03 13.53 18.70
C ALA A 226 1.61 12.99 17.34
N TYR A 227 2.25 11.89 16.91
CA TYR A 227 1.89 11.17 15.69
C TYR A 227 0.95 10.03 16.04
N ALA A 228 -0.16 9.91 15.33
CA ALA A 228 -1.12 8.84 15.51
C ALA A 228 -1.32 8.07 14.21
N ILE A 229 -1.32 6.74 14.31
CA ILE A 229 -1.58 5.81 13.21
C ILE A 229 -2.69 4.86 13.61
N ARG A 230 -3.65 4.65 12.71
CA ARG A 230 -4.76 3.72 12.93
C ARG A 230 -4.26 2.28 12.85
N ARG A 231 -4.74 1.45 13.79
CA ARG A 231 -4.43 0.03 13.85
C ARG A 231 -5.15 -0.72 12.74
N PHE A 232 -4.40 -1.24 11.77
CA PHE A 232 -4.96 -2.10 10.73
C PHE A 232 -5.34 -3.50 11.24
N ASP A 233 -4.78 -3.95 12.37
CA ASP A 233 -5.19 -5.17 13.06
C ASP A 233 -6.49 -5.01 13.88
N ARG A 234 -7.08 -3.81 13.87
CA ARG A 234 -8.37 -3.43 14.48
C ARG A 234 -9.23 -2.64 13.47
N PRO A 235 -9.65 -3.24 12.34
CA PRO A 235 -10.29 -2.51 11.25
C PRO A 235 -11.65 -1.90 11.64
N SER A 236 -12.35 -2.51 12.60
CA SER A 236 -13.63 -2.04 13.13
C SER A 236 -13.76 -2.42 14.61
N PRO A 237 -14.61 -1.72 15.39
CA PRO A 237 -14.85 -2.06 16.80
C PRO A 237 -15.15 -3.55 16.99
N GLY A 238 -14.47 -4.18 17.95
CA GLY A 238 -14.63 -5.60 18.28
C GLY A 238 -14.02 -6.59 17.27
N ARG A 239 -13.57 -6.14 16.09
CA ARG A 239 -12.95 -7.01 15.09
C ARG A 239 -11.43 -6.96 15.19
N ARG A 240 -10.81 -8.15 15.26
CA ARG A 240 -9.35 -8.32 15.20
C ARG A 240 -8.96 -9.06 13.94
N VAL A 241 -7.83 -8.68 13.35
CA VAL A 241 -7.23 -9.42 12.24
C VAL A 241 -5.83 -9.84 12.64
N HIS A 242 -5.48 -11.10 12.34
CA HIS A 242 -4.20 -11.65 12.76
C HIS A 242 -3.03 -11.09 11.93
N MET A 243 -1.89 -10.92 12.59
CA MET A 243 -0.63 -10.49 11.97
C MET A 243 0.55 -11.03 12.80
N GLU A 244 1.70 -11.15 12.16
CA GLU A 244 2.98 -11.45 12.79
C GLU A 244 4.10 -10.68 12.08
N ASP A 245 5.10 -10.22 12.83
CA ASP A 245 6.28 -9.58 12.26
C ASP A 245 7.30 -10.60 11.73
N LEU A 246 8.22 -10.18 10.85
CA LEU A 246 9.21 -11.08 10.27
C LEU A 246 10.26 -11.53 11.29
N ALA A 247 10.40 -10.88 12.45
CA ALA A 247 11.21 -11.43 13.53
C ALA A 247 10.53 -12.66 14.16
N GLN A 248 9.21 -12.64 14.32
CA GLN A 248 8.42 -13.79 14.73
C GLN A 248 8.52 -14.94 13.72
N VAL A 249 8.33 -14.65 12.42
CA VAL A 249 8.45 -15.65 11.34
C VAL A 249 9.83 -16.33 11.33
N LEU A 250 10.89 -15.55 11.54
CA LEU A 250 12.28 -16.02 11.51
C LEU A 250 12.76 -16.61 12.84
N GLY A 251 11.91 -16.68 13.87
CA GLY A 251 12.26 -17.19 15.20
C GLY A 251 13.32 -16.34 15.91
N LEU A 252 13.38 -15.04 15.62
CA LEU A 252 14.30 -14.09 16.24
C LEU A 252 13.71 -13.56 17.54
N TYR A 253 14.57 -13.31 18.53
CA TYR A 253 14.19 -12.45 19.65
C TYR A 253 14.32 -10.97 19.29
N SER A 254 13.64 -10.09 20.02
CA SER A 254 13.64 -8.67 19.67
C SER A 254 15.05 -8.02 19.72
N ASP A 255 15.92 -8.44 20.63
CA ASP A 255 17.31 -7.99 20.71
C ASP A 255 18.18 -8.43 19.50
N GLU A 256 17.63 -9.27 18.63
CA GLU A 256 18.23 -9.74 17.39
C GLU A 256 17.66 -9.07 16.14
N LYS A 257 16.80 -8.05 16.30
CA LYS A 257 16.08 -7.40 15.18
C LYS A 257 16.96 -6.85 14.05
N TYR A 258 18.24 -6.56 14.27
CA TYR A 258 19.20 -6.13 13.21
C TYR A 258 20.19 -7.23 12.76
N LYS A 259 20.06 -8.45 13.28
CA LYS A 259 21.07 -9.52 13.17
C LYS A 259 20.53 -10.69 12.35
N LYS A 260 21.43 -11.65 12.08
CA LYS A 260 21.20 -12.97 11.44
C LYS A 260 20.75 -12.93 9.98
N TYR A 261 19.70 -12.19 9.66
CA TYR A 261 19.09 -12.20 8.33
C TYR A 261 19.15 -10.83 7.65
N ASN A 262 18.98 -10.85 6.32
CA ASN A 262 19.16 -9.71 5.43
C ASN A 262 17.90 -9.48 4.58
N TYR A 263 17.87 -8.42 3.79
CA TYR A 263 16.71 -8.12 2.95
C TYR A 263 16.44 -9.21 1.90
N GLU A 264 17.47 -9.92 1.41
CA GLU A 264 17.26 -11.06 0.52
C GLU A 264 16.52 -12.22 1.22
N THR A 265 16.71 -12.39 2.53
CA THR A 265 16.00 -13.39 3.33
C THR A 265 14.52 -13.00 3.49
N ILE A 266 14.25 -11.73 3.82
CA ILE A 266 12.87 -11.21 3.91
C ILE A 266 12.15 -11.42 2.56
N ALA A 267 12.77 -11.00 1.45
CA ALA A 267 12.22 -11.16 0.12
C ALA A 267 11.89 -12.63 -0.21
N ASN A 268 12.78 -13.56 0.16
CA ASN A 268 12.57 -14.99 -0.06
C ASN A 268 11.43 -15.57 0.79
N VAL A 269 11.30 -15.14 2.04
CA VAL A 269 10.16 -15.53 2.90
C VAL A 269 8.86 -15.03 2.29
N LEU A 270 8.78 -13.75 1.92
CA LEU A 270 7.58 -13.17 1.33
C LEU A 270 7.17 -13.85 0.02
N LEU A 271 8.14 -14.11 -0.86
CA LEU A 271 7.88 -14.82 -2.12
C LEU A 271 7.29 -16.22 -1.88
N LYS A 272 7.84 -16.98 -0.92
CA LYS A 272 7.40 -18.36 -0.65
C LYS A 272 6.09 -18.44 0.10
N VAL A 273 5.84 -17.50 1.01
CA VAL A 273 4.70 -17.54 1.94
C VAL A 273 3.49 -16.78 1.40
N ALA A 274 3.72 -15.61 0.80
CA ALA A 274 2.67 -14.67 0.37
C ALA A 274 2.66 -14.42 -1.16
N GLY A 275 3.58 -15.02 -1.91
CA GLY A 275 3.60 -15.00 -3.37
C GLY A 275 4.26 -13.76 -3.99
N LEU A 276 4.14 -13.66 -5.32
CA LEU A 276 4.82 -12.64 -6.12
C LEU A 276 4.33 -11.22 -5.81
N ASP A 277 3.04 -11.02 -5.55
CA ASP A 277 2.47 -9.70 -5.25
C ASP A 277 3.09 -9.10 -3.97
N ALA A 278 3.28 -9.93 -2.94
CA ALA A 278 3.93 -9.52 -1.69
C ALA A 278 5.41 -9.19 -1.90
N LEU A 279 6.11 -9.93 -2.78
CA LEU A 279 7.48 -9.60 -3.16
C LEU A 279 7.55 -8.25 -3.90
N GLN A 280 6.65 -7.98 -4.83
CA GLN A 280 6.63 -6.72 -5.57
C GLN A 280 6.33 -5.53 -4.65
N GLU A 281 5.38 -5.67 -3.72
CA GLU A 281 5.12 -4.67 -2.67
C GLU A 281 6.37 -4.47 -1.78
N PHE A 282 7.05 -5.54 -1.39
CA PHE A 282 8.29 -5.44 -0.63
C PHE A 282 9.37 -4.68 -1.38
N LEU A 283 9.55 -4.94 -2.68
CA LEU A 283 10.52 -4.21 -3.51
C LEU A 283 10.18 -2.72 -3.58
N ARG A 284 8.91 -2.36 -3.78
CA ARG A 284 8.45 -0.96 -3.77
C ARG A 284 8.75 -0.28 -2.43
N ARG A 285 8.43 -0.93 -1.31
CA ARG A 285 8.73 -0.41 0.04
C ARG A 285 10.22 -0.32 0.33
N LEU A 286 11.01 -1.30 -0.09
CA LEU A 286 12.47 -1.29 0.12
C LEU A 286 13.11 -0.12 -0.64
N VAL A 287 12.70 0.11 -1.89
CA VAL A 287 13.12 1.29 -2.66
C VAL A 287 12.72 2.58 -1.95
N PHE A 288 11.49 2.66 -1.43
CA PHE A 288 11.03 3.82 -0.68
C PHE A 288 11.85 4.05 0.61
N ILE A 289 12.14 3.00 1.38
CA ILE A 289 13.00 3.02 2.57
C ILE A 289 14.40 3.54 2.25
N ILE A 290 14.95 3.14 1.09
CA ILE A 290 16.21 3.67 0.57
C ILE A 290 16.04 5.17 0.22
N ALA A 291 14.97 5.55 -0.48
CA ALA A 291 14.73 6.92 -0.90
C ALA A 291 14.56 7.89 0.28
N CYS A 292 13.85 7.51 1.34
CA CYS A 292 13.66 8.37 2.50
C CYS A 292 14.83 8.33 3.49
N GLY A 293 15.87 7.51 3.25
CA GLY A 293 17.00 7.35 4.16
C GLY A 293 16.58 6.78 5.51
N ASN A 294 15.78 5.70 5.49
CA ASN A 294 15.35 5.00 6.70
C ASN A 294 16.32 3.87 7.05
N GLY A 295 17.19 4.13 8.03
CA GLY A 295 18.15 3.16 8.58
C GLY A 295 17.59 2.26 9.69
N ASP A 296 16.33 2.41 10.07
CA ASP A 296 15.69 1.64 11.14
C ASP A 296 14.69 0.58 10.66
N ALA A 297 14.56 0.36 9.35
CA ALA A 297 13.64 -0.62 8.75
C ALA A 297 14.09 -2.09 8.94
N HIS A 298 14.06 -2.59 10.19
CA HIS A 298 14.53 -3.91 10.59
C HIS A 298 13.44 -5.00 10.54
N HIS A 299 13.74 -6.25 10.94
CA HIS A 299 12.82 -7.39 10.80
C HIS A 299 11.42 -7.17 11.40
N LYS A 300 11.28 -6.37 12.47
CA LYS A 300 9.97 -6.09 13.09
C LYS A 300 9.11 -5.03 12.38
N ASN A 301 9.64 -4.35 11.36
CA ASN A 301 8.89 -3.36 10.55
C ASN A 301 8.25 -3.99 9.31
N TRP A 302 8.37 -5.30 9.16
CA TRP A 302 7.77 -6.08 8.08
C TRP A 302 6.86 -7.11 8.72
N SER A 303 5.58 -7.11 8.37
CA SER A 303 4.61 -8.05 8.94
C SER A 303 3.81 -8.77 7.87
N LEU A 304 3.51 -10.04 8.14
CA LEU A 304 2.47 -10.78 7.45
C LEU A 304 1.12 -10.45 8.11
N TYR A 305 0.10 -10.28 7.28
CA TYR A 305 -1.26 -9.95 7.67
C TYR A 305 -2.20 -11.02 7.11
N TYR A 306 -3.17 -11.48 7.91
CA TYR A 306 -4.05 -12.61 7.57
C TYR A 306 -5.53 -12.18 7.56
N PRO A 307 -6.01 -11.53 6.48
CA PRO A 307 -7.39 -11.03 6.40
C PRO A 307 -8.47 -12.10 6.63
N ASP A 308 -8.22 -13.32 6.14
CA ASP A 308 -9.11 -14.49 6.27
C ASP A 308 -8.61 -15.51 7.31
N GLY A 309 -7.55 -15.17 8.04
CA GLY A 309 -6.91 -16.04 9.02
C GLY A 309 -5.98 -17.11 8.45
N THR A 310 -5.90 -17.31 7.13
CA THR A 310 -5.16 -18.43 6.51
C THR A 310 -4.14 -18.00 5.46
N ARG A 311 -4.49 -17.04 4.60
CA ARG A 311 -3.65 -16.58 3.51
C ARG A 311 -2.94 -15.28 3.91
N PRO A 312 -1.60 -15.29 4.00
CA PRO A 312 -0.85 -14.10 4.34
C PRO A 312 -0.73 -13.16 3.14
N THR A 313 -0.82 -11.86 3.43
CA THR A 313 -0.34 -10.77 2.57
C THR A 313 0.68 -9.94 3.34
N LEU A 314 1.40 -9.04 2.68
CA LEU A 314 2.15 -8.02 3.41
C LEU A 314 1.15 -7.07 4.10
N SER A 315 1.39 -6.71 5.36
CA SER A 315 0.55 -5.75 6.07
C SER A 315 0.58 -4.36 5.41
N PRO A 316 -0.35 -3.45 5.73
CA PRO A 316 -0.11 -2.01 5.52
C PRO A 316 1.23 -1.59 6.12
N ALA A 317 1.88 -0.58 5.54
CA ALA A 317 3.16 -0.06 6.03
C ALA A 317 2.97 0.71 7.34
N TYR A 318 3.98 0.63 8.21
CA TYR A 318 4.04 1.33 9.49
C TYR A 318 5.51 1.59 9.85
N ASP A 319 5.75 2.52 10.77
CA ASP A 319 7.08 2.87 11.28
C ASP A 319 8.11 3.25 10.20
N PHE A 320 7.69 3.90 9.11
CA PHE A 320 8.64 4.55 8.21
C PHE A 320 8.99 5.94 8.72
N VAL A 321 10.30 6.17 8.90
CA VAL A 321 10.86 7.42 9.39
C VAL A 321 12.17 7.70 8.67
N SER A 322 12.47 8.97 8.36
CA SER A 322 13.76 9.34 7.80
C SER A 322 14.76 9.46 8.95
N THR A 323 15.66 8.51 9.13
CA THR A 323 16.61 8.48 10.25
C THR A 323 17.85 9.33 9.99
N ILE A 324 18.18 9.55 8.72
CA ILE A 324 19.27 10.43 8.28
C ILE A 324 19.17 11.87 8.82
N GLN A 325 17.99 12.26 9.32
CA GLN A 325 17.76 13.55 9.97
C GLN A 325 18.47 13.67 11.31
N TYR A 326 18.63 12.55 11.99
CA TYR A 326 19.24 12.45 13.31
C TYR A 326 20.63 11.84 13.24
N MET A 327 20.85 11.00 12.22
CA MET A 327 22.10 10.28 11.99
C MET A 327 22.53 10.46 10.53
N PRO A 328 23.24 11.55 10.17
CA PRO A 328 23.58 11.83 8.76
C PRO A 328 24.37 10.72 8.03
N GLN A 329 25.10 9.91 8.80
CA GLN A 329 25.89 8.76 8.31
C GLN A 329 25.17 7.41 8.54
N ASP A 330 23.86 7.42 8.73
CA ASP A 330 23.10 6.20 8.93
C ASP A 330 23.19 5.26 7.72
N GLN A 331 22.86 4.01 7.96
CA GLN A 331 22.97 2.91 7.02
C GLN A 331 21.67 2.10 7.04
N LEU A 332 21.44 1.28 6.02
CA LEU A 332 20.35 0.32 6.01
C LEU A 332 20.38 -0.55 7.28
N ALA A 333 19.21 -0.76 7.90
CA ALA A 333 19.07 -1.62 9.07
C ALA A 333 19.65 -3.02 8.85
N LEU A 334 19.39 -3.59 7.67
CA LEU A 334 19.79 -4.93 7.25
C LEU A 334 20.67 -4.86 6.00
N ASN A 335 21.47 -5.90 5.78
CA ASN A 335 22.27 -5.97 4.55
C ASN A 335 21.35 -6.04 3.33
N LEU A 336 21.69 -5.28 2.29
CA LEU A 336 21.22 -5.50 0.92
C LEU A 336 22.45 -5.76 0.07
N ALA A 337 22.49 -6.88 -0.63
CA ALA A 337 23.62 -7.23 -1.47
C ALA A 337 24.99 -7.17 -0.74
N LYS A 338 25.07 -7.69 0.50
CA LYS A 338 26.27 -7.71 1.39
C LYS A 338 26.68 -6.35 1.98
N SER A 339 25.99 -5.25 1.70
CA SER A 339 26.31 -3.95 2.30
C SER A 339 25.12 -3.38 3.07
N LYS A 340 25.40 -2.57 4.09
CA LYS A 340 24.41 -1.70 4.73
C LYS A 340 24.51 -0.26 4.24
N ARG A 341 25.61 0.13 3.58
CA ARG A 341 25.81 1.52 3.15
C ARG A 341 24.84 1.85 2.03
N PHE A 342 24.12 2.96 2.18
CA PHE A 342 23.22 3.44 1.14
C PHE A 342 23.96 3.73 -0.17
N GLU A 343 25.21 4.18 -0.10
CA GLU A 343 26.07 4.47 -1.26
C GLU A 343 26.42 3.23 -2.09
N ASP A 344 26.26 2.03 -1.53
CA ASP A 344 26.54 0.77 -2.25
C ASP A 344 25.27 0.23 -2.95
N VAL A 345 24.12 0.90 -2.80
CA VAL A 345 22.84 0.46 -3.37
C VAL A 345 22.70 0.94 -4.82
N SER A 346 22.55 -0.01 -5.74
CA SER A 346 22.37 0.22 -7.18
C SER A 346 21.41 -0.81 -7.78
N LEU A 347 21.09 -0.72 -9.08
CA LEU A 347 20.32 -1.77 -9.77
C LEU A 347 20.99 -3.15 -9.67
N GLN A 348 22.32 -3.21 -9.65
CA GLN A 348 23.07 -4.47 -9.49
C GLN A 348 22.78 -5.14 -8.14
N SER A 349 22.47 -4.37 -7.10
CA SER A 349 22.05 -4.90 -5.80
C SER A 349 20.76 -5.71 -5.93
N PHE A 350 19.84 -5.27 -6.77
CA PHE A 350 18.55 -5.94 -7.03
C PHE A 350 18.65 -7.08 -8.05
N GLU A 351 19.54 -7.00 -9.04
CA GLU A 351 19.89 -8.17 -9.88
C GLU A 351 20.41 -9.32 -9.02
N ARG A 352 21.26 -9.00 -8.03
CA ARG A 352 21.76 -10.02 -7.11
C ARG A 352 20.66 -10.58 -6.22
N LEU A 353 19.71 -9.74 -5.80
CA LEU A 353 18.53 -10.20 -5.09
C LEU A 353 17.71 -11.14 -5.98
N ALA A 354 17.42 -10.79 -7.24
CA ALA A 354 16.70 -11.65 -8.19
C ALA A 354 17.37 -13.02 -8.34
N ARG A 355 18.69 -13.05 -8.58
CA ARG A 355 19.49 -14.29 -8.63
C ARG A 355 19.40 -15.11 -7.35
N LYS A 356 19.36 -14.47 -6.17
CA LYS A 356 19.22 -15.16 -4.88
C LYS A 356 17.85 -15.78 -4.68
N LEU A 357 16.82 -15.20 -5.27
CA LEU A 357 15.45 -15.71 -5.25
C LEU A 357 15.19 -16.75 -6.34
N GLY A 358 16.12 -16.93 -7.29
CA GLY A 358 15.91 -17.79 -8.46
C GLY A 358 14.96 -17.18 -9.49
N LEU A 359 14.82 -15.85 -9.49
CA LEU A 359 13.99 -15.08 -10.43
C LEU A 359 14.85 -14.49 -11.55
N ALA A 360 14.22 -14.16 -12.67
CA ALA A 360 14.86 -13.41 -13.73
C ALA A 360 14.93 -11.91 -13.37
N ASP A 361 15.90 -11.20 -13.93
CA ASP A 361 16.05 -9.76 -13.68
C ASP A 361 14.79 -8.97 -14.11
N GLU A 362 14.06 -9.48 -15.10
CA GLU A 362 12.79 -8.94 -15.60
C GLU A 362 11.62 -9.03 -14.61
N ASP A 363 11.68 -9.90 -13.60
CA ASP A 363 10.66 -9.99 -12.54
C ASP A 363 10.87 -8.95 -11.43
N VAL A 364 12.07 -8.38 -11.34
CA VAL A 364 12.51 -7.53 -10.21
C VAL A 364 12.84 -6.11 -10.64
N LEU A 365 13.68 -5.96 -11.68
CA LEU A 365 14.22 -4.65 -12.06
C LEU A 365 13.16 -3.65 -12.55
N PRO A 366 12.12 -4.04 -13.32
CA PRO A 366 11.06 -3.10 -13.69
C PRO A 366 10.33 -2.52 -12.48
N VAL A 367 10.01 -3.36 -11.49
CA VAL A 367 9.36 -2.93 -10.23
C VAL A 367 10.25 -1.95 -9.47
N VAL A 368 11.56 -2.24 -9.38
CA VAL A 368 12.53 -1.37 -8.70
C VAL A 368 12.65 -0.03 -9.40
N LYS A 369 12.79 0.00 -10.74
CA LYS A 369 12.89 1.24 -11.51
C LYS A 369 11.63 2.10 -11.39
N GLY A 370 10.45 1.48 -11.57
CA GLY A 370 9.17 2.16 -11.40
C GLY A 370 8.99 2.71 -9.98
N ALA A 371 9.40 1.95 -8.96
CA ALA A 371 9.36 2.44 -7.58
C ALA A 371 10.26 3.66 -7.33
N VAL A 372 11.44 3.73 -7.97
CA VAL A 372 12.31 4.92 -7.87
C VAL A 372 11.63 6.12 -8.53
N GLU A 373 11.11 5.96 -9.75
CA GLU A 373 10.40 7.04 -10.46
C GLU A 373 9.22 7.57 -9.63
N VAL A 374 8.31 6.68 -9.23
CA VAL A 374 7.12 7.04 -8.46
C VAL A 374 7.48 7.70 -7.12
N ALA A 375 8.52 7.22 -6.43
CA ALA A 375 8.95 7.81 -5.16
C ALA A 375 9.44 9.26 -5.33
N LEU A 376 10.29 9.53 -6.33
CA LEU A 376 10.84 10.86 -6.54
C LEU A 376 9.80 11.84 -7.13
N ASP A 377 8.90 11.35 -7.98
CA ASP A 377 7.81 12.16 -8.53
C ASP A 377 6.81 12.55 -7.44
N ALA A 378 6.40 11.60 -6.59
CA ALA A 378 5.52 11.88 -5.46
C ALA A 378 6.13 12.90 -4.49
N TRP A 379 7.46 12.85 -4.27
CA TRP A 379 8.15 13.86 -3.47
C TRP A 379 8.03 15.24 -4.10
N THR A 380 8.24 15.36 -5.41
CA THR A 380 8.20 16.65 -6.12
C THR A 380 6.87 17.37 -5.93
N THR A 381 5.76 16.62 -5.96
CA THR A 381 4.42 17.17 -5.75
C THR A 381 4.15 17.51 -4.28
N LEU A 382 4.55 16.65 -3.34
CA LEU A 382 4.19 16.80 -1.93
C LEU A 382 5.13 17.68 -1.12
N ARG A 383 6.39 17.82 -1.54
CA ARG A 383 7.49 18.41 -0.77
C ARG A 383 7.10 19.72 -0.08
N ALA A 384 6.38 20.61 -0.76
CA ALA A 384 6.00 21.90 -0.21
C ALA A 384 5.07 21.76 1.02
N ASP A 385 4.14 20.81 0.97
CA ASP A 385 3.04 20.67 1.93
C ASP A 385 3.36 19.70 3.09
N LEU A 386 4.46 18.94 3.00
CA LEU A 386 4.87 18.05 4.07
C LEU A 386 5.23 18.83 5.35
N PRO A 387 4.73 18.42 6.54
CA PRO A 387 4.94 19.14 7.80
C PRO A 387 6.35 19.04 8.37
N MET A 388 7.20 18.14 7.86
CA MET A 388 8.60 18.05 8.29
C MET A 388 9.37 19.35 8.02
N PRO A 389 10.37 19.69 8.86
CA PRO A 389 11.20 20.88 8.65
C PRO A 389 11.88 20.93 7.27
N GLU A 390 12.06 22.14 6.72
CA GLU A 390 12.72 22.33 5.42
C GLU A 390 14.14 21.75 5.37
N LEU A 391 14.88 21.84 6.48
CA LEU A 391 16.19 21.20 6.61
C LEU A 391 16.14 19.68 6.44
N PHE A 392 15.05 19.03 6.88
CA PHE A 392 14.91 17.59 6.74
C PHE A 392 14.65 17.20 5.28
N LYS A 393 13.85 18.01 4.58
CA LYS A 393 13.60 17.87 3.13
C LYS A 393 14.90 17.98 2.35
N GLN A 394 15.72 18.99 2.64
CA GLN A 394 17.03 19.20 2.00
C GLN A 394 17.98 18.01 2.23
N ARG A 395 18.01 17.43 3.43
CA ARG A 395 18.85 16.26 3.74
C ARG A 395 18.44 15.01 2.97
N ILE A 396 17.14 14.79 2.73
CA ILE A 396 16.65 13.72 1.85
C ILE A 396 17.16 13.94 0.42
N GLU A 397 17.08 15.16 -0.09
CA GLU A 397 17.55 15.49 -1.44
C GLU A 397 19.07 15.36 -1.59
N GLU A 398 19.83 15.72 -0.55
CA GLU A 398 21.27 15.48 -0.48
C GLU A 398 21.62 14.00 -0.38
N HIS A 399 20.80 13.23 0.33
CA HIS A 399 20.96 11.79 0.42
C HIS A 399 20.85 11.12 -0.96
N TRP A 400 19.88 11.51 -1.79
CA TRP A 400 19.71 10.94 -3.12
C TRP A 400 20.93 11.13 -4.03
N LYS A 401 21.64 12.25 -3.87
CA LYS A 401 22.89 12.50 -4.61
C LYS A 401 24.00 11.52 -4.26
N ARG A 402 23.92 10.81 -3.13
CA ARG A 402 24.92 9.83 -2.69
C ARG A 402 24.57 8.38 -3.03
N VAL A 403 23.30 8.10 -3.37
CA VAL A 403 22.81 6.73 -3.59
C VAL A 403 22.73 6.42 -5.08
N PRO A 404 23.58 5.54 -5.64
CA PRO A 404 23.62 5.25 -7.07
C PRO A 404 22.27 4.83 -7.67
N LEU A 405 21.45 4.08 -6.92
CA LEU A 405 20.10 3.69 -7.34
C LEU A 405 19.20 4.90 -7.66
N LEU A 406 19.36 6.01 -6.94
CA LEU A 406 18.49 7.19 -7.04
C LEU A 406 19.06 8.22 -8.02
N GLN A 407 20.38 8.23 -8.25
CA GLN A 407 21.08 9.21 -9.08
C GLN A 407 20.62 9.26 -10.54
N GLY A 408 20.19 8.12 -11.11
CA GLY A 408 19.67 8.05 -12.49
C GLY A 408 18.46 8.97 -12.73
N ASN A 409 17.68 9.22 -11.67
CA ASN A 409 16.45 10.01 -11.72
C ASN A 409 16.61 11.38 -11.04
N VAL A 410 17.62 11.56 -10.17
CA VAL A 410 17.96 12.86 -9.53
C VAL A 410 18.46 13.90 -10.54
N LYS A 411 18.88 13.48 -11.75
CA LYS A 411 19.15 14.43 -12.84
C LYS A 411 17.89 15.08 -13.40
N ARG A 412 16.72 14.43 -13.29
CA ARG A 412 15.44 15.04 -13.63
C ARG A 412 15.04 16.03 -12.56
N SER A 413 15.62 17.22 -12.61
CA SER A 413 15.13 18.37 -11.87
C SER A 413 13.63 18.56 -12.13
N SER A 414 12.90 19.23 -11.23
CA SER A 414 11.53 19.68 -11.51
C SER A 414 11.41 20.46 -12.83
N GLY A 415 12.51 21.02 -13.34
CA GLY A 415 12.63 21.58 -14.68
C GLY A 415 12.66 20.53 -15.81
N GLU A 416 13.38 19.42 -15.65
CA GLU A 416 13.48 18.34 -16.65
C GLU A 416 12.24 17.45 -16.70
N LEU A 417 11.60 17.16 -15.55
CA LEU A 417 10.29 16.49 -15.55
C LEU A 417 9.26 17.37 -16.24
N ARG A 418 9.24 18.68 -15.93
CA ARG A 418 8.41 19.66 -16.63
C ARG A 418 8.75 19.75 -18.12
N GLN A 419 10.03 19.67 -18.51
CA GLN A 419 10.44 19.61 -19.92
C GLN A 419 9.99 18.32 -20.60
N THR A 420 10.07 17.17 -19.93
CA THR A 420 9.63 15.88 -20.47
C THR A 420 8.11 15.83 -20.62
N VAL A 421 7.37 16.34 -19.64
CA VAL A 421 5.92 16.53 -19.70
C VAL A 421 5.55 17.54 -20.81
N ASN A 422 6.26 18.67 -20.90
CA ASN A 422 6.07 19.62 -22.00
C ASN A 422 6.40 19.00 -23.36
N ALA A 423 7.42 18.16 -23.44
CA ALA A 423 7.82 17.46 -24.66
C ALA A 423 6.78 16.41 -25.08
N PHE A 424 6.21 15.68 -24.11
CA PHE A 424 5.06 14.82 -24.33
C PHE A 424 3.91 15.62 -24.94
N PHE A 425 3.49 16.71 -24.30
CA PHE A 425 2.42 17.55 -24.84
C PHE A 425 2.79 18.19 -26.19
N THR A 426 4.06 18.53 -26.43
CA THR A 426 4.54 19.05 -27.73
C THR A 426 4.33 18.04 -28.86
N LEU A 427 4.57 16.76 -28.56
CA LEU A 427 4.37 15.66 -29.51
C LEU A 427 2.88 15.34 -29.70
N TYR A 428 2.11 15.22 -28.62
CA TYR A 428 0.76 14.66 -28.65
C TYR A 428 -0.36 15.70 -28.86
N ASN A 429 -0.17 16.99 -28.54
CA ASN A 429 -1.27 17.98 -28.54
C ASN A 429 -1.92 18.27 -29.89
N GLU A 430 -1.19 18.05 -30.98
CA GLU A 430 -1.68 18.28 -32.34
C GLU A 430 -2.30 17.04 -32.97
N LEU A 431 -2.31 15.88 -32.30
CA LEU A 431 -2.86 14.67 -32.88
C LEU A 431 -4.39 14.72 -32.96
N PRO A 432 -5.01 14.06 -33.94
CA PRO A 432 -6.47 13.92 -33.98
C PRO A 432 -6.98 13.16 -32.76
N ARG A 433 -6.37 12.01 -32.44
CA ARG A 433 -6.65 11.19 -31.25
C ARG A 433 -5.37 10.95 -30.46
N LEU A 434 -5.52 10.72 -29.16
CA LEU A 434 -4.40 10.47 -28.22
C LEU A 434 -4.17 8.97 -27.98
N GLY A 435 -4.89 8.11 -28.68
CA GLY A 435 -4.77 6.66 -28.65
C GLY A 435 -5.54 6.02 -29.81
N PRO A 436 -5.48 4.69 -29.93
CA PRO A 436 -6.16 3.95 -31.00
C PRO A 436 -7.68 4.12 -30.93
N GLY A 437 -8.31 4.48 -32.05
CA GLY A 437 -9.74 4.74 -32.15
C GLY A 437 -10.14 5.34 -33.50
N SER A 438 -11.43 5.32 -33.81
CA SER A 438 -11.97 6.00 -34.99
C SER A 438 -13.44 6.34 -34.78
N ASP A 439 -13.93 7.36 -35.49
CA ASP A 439 -15.34 7.76 -35.41
C ASP A 439 -16.28 6.64 -35.88
N ALA A 440 -15.81 5.76 -36.77
CA ALA A 440 -16.54 4.57 -37.19
C ALA A 440 -16.69 3.55 -36.06
N CYS A 441 -15.63 3.33 -35.27
CA CYS A 441 -15.67 2.44 -34.11
C CYS A 441 -16.53 3.01 -32.98
N THR A 442 -16.47 4.33 -32.73
CA THR A 442 -17.37 5.00 -31.78
C THR A 442 -18.84 4.79 -32.17
N ARG A 443 -19.19 4.98 -33.45
CA ARG A 443 -20.55 4.70 -33.96
C ARG A 443 -20.96 3.24 -33.89
N GLU A 444 -20.03 2.32 -34.18
CA GLU A 444 -20.27 0.88 -34.06
C GLU A 444 -20.59 0.48 -32.62
N ALA A 445 -19.81 0.97 -31.65
CA ALA A 445 -20.08 0.75 -30.24
C ALA A 445 -21.44 1.31 -29.82
N LEU A 446 -21.79 2.53 -30.25
CA LEU A 446 -23.11 3.12 -30.01
C LEU A 446 -24.25 2.26 -30.55
N ARG A 447 -24.11 1.71 -31.77
CA ARG A 447 -25.14 0.84 -32.38
C ARG A 447 -25.33 -0.50 -31.65
N ARG A 448 -24.31 -0.98 -30.93
CA ARG A 448 -24.32 -2.25 -30.20
C ARG A 448 -24.80 -2.12 -28.75
N LEU A 449 -24.89 -0.90 -28.23
CA LEU A 449 -25.47 -0.66 -26.91
C LEU A 449 -26.97 -0.97 -26.90
N SER A 450 -27.50 -1.26 -25.71
CA SER A 450 -28.96 -1.32 -25.54
C SER A 450 -29.57 0.07 -25.76
N PRO A 451 -30.85 0.16 -26.16
CA PRO A 451 -31.53 1.44 -26.33
C PRO A 451 -31.38 2.35 -25.11
N LEU A 452 -30.95 3.60 -25.36
CA LEU A 452 -30.80 4.64 -24.34
C LEU A 452 -32.11 5.44 -24.20
N PRO A 453 -32.34 6.10 -23.05
CA PRO A 453 -33.49 6.98 -22.89
C PRO A 453 -33.46 8.14 -23.89
N PRO A 454 -34.62 8.77 -24.20
CA PRO A 454 -34.65 10.00 -24.98
C PRO A 454 -33.81 11.08 -24.30
N SER A 455 -32.79 11.60 -25.01
CA SER A 455 -31.78 12.54 -24.49
C SER A 455 -30.97 12.01 -23.30
N PRO A 456 -30.12 10.98 -23.50
CA PRO A 456 -29.35 10.38 -22.42
C PRO A 456 -28.31 11.36 -21.86
N ARG A 457 -28.05 11.27 -20.56
CA ARG A 457 -26.97 12.01 -19.89
C ARG A 457 -25.67 11.25 -20.09
N VAL A 458 -24.74 11.83 -20.84
CA VAL A 458 -23.49 11.17 -21.26
C VAL A 458 -22.29 11.79 -20.55
N LEU A 459 -21.39 10.95 -20.04
CA LEU A 459 -20.09 11.33 -19.49
C LEU A 459 -18.97 10.62 -20.26
N ASP A 460 -18.02 11.39 -20.80
CA ASP A 460 -16.82 10.89 -21.46
C ASP A 460 -15.61 11.13 -20.55
N LEU A 461 -14.95 10.05 -20.13
CA LEU A 461 -13.89 10.04 -19.12
C LEU A 461 -12.52 9.80 -19.78
N GLY A 462 -11.58 10.69 -19.51
CA GLY A 462 -10.31 10.72 -20.24
C GLY A 462 -10.53 11.15 -21.68
N ALA A 463 -11.33 12.22 -21.87
CA ALA A 463 -11.85 12.61 -23.17
C ALA A 463 -10.73 13.01 -24.16
N GLY A 464 -9.56 13.41 -23.66
CA GLY A 464 -8.47 13.90 -24.50
C GLY A 464 -8.93 15.06 -25.37
N THR A 465 -8.54 15.04 -26.64
CA THR A 465 -8.96 16.03 -27.65
C THR A 465 -10.47 15.97 -27.98
N GLY A 466 -11.21 14.98 -27.47
CA GLY A 466 -12.67 14.93 -27.49
C GLY A 466 -13.30 14.50 -28.81
N ARG A 467 -12.56 13.78 -29.67
CA ARG A 467 -13.07 13.27 -30.95
C ARG A 467 -14.33 12.43 -30.78
N GLN A 468 -14.31 11.49 -29.83
CA GLN A 468 -15.45 10.66 -29.49
C GLN A 468 -16.58 11.48 -28.84
N SER A 469 -16.28 12.50 -28.03
CA SER A 469 -17.30 13.38 -27.45
C SER A 469 -18.13 14.10 -28.51
N LEU A 470 -17.49 14.59 -29.58
CA LEU A 470 -18.17 15.22 -30.72
C LEU A 470 -19.04 14.24 -31.51
N VAL A 471 -18.58 13.00 -31.70
CA VAL A 471 -19.38 11.94 -32.32
C VAL A 471 -20.59 11.62 -31.46
N LEU A 472 -20.40 11.41 -30.15
CA LEU A 472 -21.48 11.14 -29.20
C LEU A 472 -22.54 12.23 -29.20
N ALA A 473 -22.12 13.51 -29.11
CA ALA A 473 -23.03 14.65 -29.12
C ALA A 473 -23.87 14.71 -30.40
N ARG A 474 -23.27 14.45 -31.56
CA ARG A 474 -23.95 14.46 -32.86
C ARG A 474 -24.94 13.30 -33.01
N GLU A 475 -24.49 12.08 -32.72
CA GLU A 475 -25.29 10.87 -32.96
C GLU A 475 -26.46 10.73 -31.97
N LEU A 476 -26.26 11.17 -30.72
CA LEU A 476 -27.28 11.09 -29.68
C LEU A 476 -28.14 12.35 -29.58
N GLY A 477 -27.75 13.45 -30.22
CA GLY A 477 -28.45 14.74 -30.14
C GLY A 477 -28.59 15.23 -28.69
N THR A 478 -27.61 14.92 -27.84
CA THR A 478 -27.64 15.17 -26.39
C THR A 478 -26.39 15.89 -25.93
N ARG A 479 -26.42 16.35 -24.68
CA ARG A 479 -25.29 16.98 -24.03
C ARG A 479 -24.31 15.92 -23.51
N VAL A 480 -23.04 16.06 -23.88
CA VAL A 480 -21.93 15.23 -23.43
C VAL A 480 -21.07 16.03 -22.45
N THR A 481 -20.87 15.49 -21.26
CA THR A 481 -19.90 16.00 -20.30
C THR A 481 -18.56 15.32 -20.55
N ALA A 482 -17.54 16.05 -20.97
CA ALA A 482 -16.20 15.55 -21.24
C ALA A 482 -15.24 15.94 -20.09
N VAL A 483 -14.60 14.95 -19.49
CA VAL A 483 -13.66 15.12 -18.37
C VAL A 483 -12.24 14.76 -18.81
N ASP A 484 -11.30 15.66 -18.54
CA ASP A 484 -9.87 15.42 -18.72
C ASP A 484 -9.03 16.26 -17.75
N LEU A 485 -7.84 15.80 -17.38
CA LEU A 485 -6.92 16.53 -16.51
C LEU A 485 -6.24 17.73 -17.22
N HIS A 486 -6.08 17.65 -18.54
CA HIS A 486 -5.29 18.60 -19.31
C HIS A 486 -6.16 19.66 -20.02
N ARG A 487 -6.22 20.86 -19.44
CA ARG A 487 -7.02 21.99 -19.94
C ARG A 487 -6.87 22.28 -21.45
N PRO A 488 -5.66 22.29 -22.05
CA PRO A 488 -5.51 22.53 -23.49
C PRO A 488 -6.27 21.56 -24.40
N TYR A 489 -6.49 20.32 -23.97
CA TYR A 489 -7.32 19.37 -24.72
C TYR A 489 -8.80 19.76 -24.69
N LEU A 490 -9.28 20.16 -23.51
CA LEU A 490 -10.65 20.66 -23.34
C LEU A 490 -10.88 21.96 -24.13
N ASP A 491 -9.94 22.90 -24.11
CA ASP A 491 -10.04 24.14 -24.90
C ASP A 491 -10.09 23.87 -26.42
N ARG A 492 -9.37 22.83 -26.87
CA ARG A 492 -9.44 22.35 -28.26
C ARG A 492 -10.80 21.74 -28.56
N LEU A 493 -11.30 20.87 -27.70
CA LEU A 493 -12.63 20.27 -27.85
C LEU A 493 -13.71 21.36 -27.92
N GLU A 494 -13.68 22.36 -27.03
CA GLU A 494 -14.64 23.48 -27.06
C GLU A 494 -14.57 24.29 -28.35
N ARG A 495 -13.38 24.46 -28.94
CA ARG A 495 -13.20 25.15 -30.21
C ARG A 495 -13.74 24.32 -31.38
N GLU A 496 -13.39 23.03 -31.44
CA GLU A 496 -13.91 22.13 -32.48
C GLU A 496 -15.43 21.97 -32.38
N ALA A 497 -15.99 21.93 -31.17
CA ALA A 497 -17.43 21.94 -30.93
C ALA A 497 -18.08 23.21 -31.49
N ARG A 498 -17.47 24.39 -31.27
CA ARG A 498 -17.94 25.66 -31.83
C ARG A 498 -17.93 25.66 -33.36
N GLU A 499 -16.84 25.21 -33.96
CA GLU A 499 -16.69 25.14 -35.42
C GLU A 499 -17.71 24.18 -36.07
N GLN A 500 -18.12 23.14 -35.34
CA GLN A 500 -19.09 22.15 -35.80
C GLN A 500 -20.54 22.44 -35.38
N GLY A 501 -20.80 23.59 -34.74
CA GLY A 501 -22.15 23.97 -34.26
C GLY A 501 -22.67 23.15 -33.08
N LEU A 502 -21.78 22.52 -32.30
CA LEU A 502 -22.07 21.65 -31.16
C LEU A 502 -21.77 22.31 -29.80
N SER A 503 -21.57 23.63 -29.74
CA SER A 503 -21.20 24.36 -28.52
C SER A 503 -22.10 24.04 -27.32
N ASP A 504 -23.41 23.98 -27.54
CA ASP A 504 -24.38 23.73 -26.47
C ASP A 504 -24.41 22.25 -26.03
N ALA A 505 -23.94 21.35 -26.90
CA ALA A 505 -23.93 19.92 -26.70
C ALA A 505 -22.66 19.40 -26.00
N ILE A 506 -21.62 20.23 -25.81
CA ILE A 506 -20.37 19.84 -25.15
C ILE A 506 -20.18 20.64 -23.87
N VAL A 507 -19.94 19.94 -22.76
CA VAL A 507 -19.57 20.53 -21.47
C VAL A 507 -18.24 19.95 -21.04
N THR A 508 -17.22 20.78 -20.91
CA THR A 508 -15.89 20.35 -20.46
C THR A 508 -15.75 20.53 -18.95
N ARG A 509 -15.04 19.60 -18.30
CA ARG A 509 -14.65 19.70 -16.88
C ARG A 509 -13.21 19.25 -16.73
N GLN A 510 -12.38 20.12 -16.13
CA GLN A 510 -11.01 19.78 -15.82
C GLN A 510 -10.94 19.08 -14.47
N GLU A 511 -10.98 17.75 -14.46
CA GLU A 511 -10.98 16.92 -13.25
C GLU A 511 -10.19 15.62 -13.45
N ASP A 512 -9.74 15.03 -12.35
CA ASP A 512 -9.18 13.68 -12.36
C ASP A 512 -10.31 12.64 -12.47
N MET A 513 -10.25 11.76 -13.46
CA MET A 513 -11.22 10.66 -13.59
C MET A 513 -11.12 9.62 -12.45
N SER A 514 -10.05 9.67 -11.64
CA SER A 514 -9.86 8.94 -10.38
C SER A 514 -10.42 9.67 -9.14
N ALA A 515 -10.92 10.90 -9.27
CA ALA A 515 -11.44 11.69 -8.15
C ALA A 515 -12.52 12.67 -8.61
N LEU A 516 -13.58 12.14 -9.23
CA LEU A 516 -14.66 12.94 -9.83
C LEU A 516 -15.58 13.57 -8.77
N SER A 517 -15.85 14.86 -8.92
CA SER A 517 -16.79 15.63 -8.09
C SER A 517 -18.22 15.62 -8.66
N LEU A 518 -18.68 14.45 -9.11
CA LEU A 518 -19.97 14.26 -9.78
C LEU A 518 -20.96 13.47 -8.89
N PRO A 519 -22.24 13.86 -8.82
CA PRO A 519 -23.20 13.14 -7.99
C PRO A 519 -23.44 11.69 -8.46
N PRO A 520 -23.66 10.73 -7.55
CA PRO A 520 -24.07 9.37 -7.93
C PRO A 520 -25.37 9.34 -8.75
N GLY A 521 -25.53 8.35 -9.63
CA GLY A 521 -26.76 8.20 -10.43
C GLY A 521 -27.01 9.26 -11.52
N SER A 522 -25.99 10.05 -11.87
CA SER A 522 -26.14 11.22 -12.74
C SER A 522 -26.11 10.91 -14.23
N PHE A 523 -25.66 9.72 -14.65
CA PHE A 523 -25.40 9.44 -16.06
C PHE A 523 -26.05 8.14 -16.54
N ASP A 524 -26.56 8.17 -17.76
CA ASP A 524 -27.20 7.02 -18.41
C ASP A 524 -26.19 6.25 -19.27
N LEU A 525 -25.17 6.93 -19.77
CA LEU A 525 -24.04 6.37 -20.52
C LEU A 525 -22.71 6.95 -20.03
N LEU A 526 -21.79 6.08 -19.63
CA LEU A 526 -20.39 6.40 -19.47
C LEU A 526 -19.60 5.94 -20.70
N TRP A 527 -18.66 6.75 -21.15
CA TRP A 527 -17.79 6.49 -22.27
C TRP A 527 -16.34 6.71 -21.87
N SER A 528 -15.42 5.89 -22.37
CA SER A 528 -13.98 6.13 -22.23
C SER A 528 -13.20 5.38 -23.30
N GLU A 529 -12.56 6.10 -24.21
CA GLU A 529 -11.70 5.50 -25.24
C GLU A 529 -10.22 5.71 -24.86
N GLY A 530 -9.51 4.62 -24.56
CA GLY A 530 -8.05 4.65 -24.42
C GLY A 530 -7.52 5.20 -23.09
N ALA A 531 -8.35 5.27 -22.05
CA ALA A 531 -7.95 5.89 -20.78
C ALA A 531 -8.12 5.00 -19.53
N ILE A 532 -9.07 4.05 -19.52
CA ILE A 532 -9.38 3.29 -18.29
C ILE A 532 -8.19 2.50 -17.72
N TYR A 533 -7.25 2.08 -18.56
CA TYR A 533 -6.06 1.33 -18.13
C TYR A 533 -5.18 2.14 -17.15
N LEU A 534 -5.26 3.47 -17.17
CA LEU A 534 -4.58 4.35 -16.21
C LEU A 534 -5.08 4.17 -14.78
N LEU A 535 -6.34 3.76 -14.60
CA LEU A 535 -6.90 3.37 -13.30
C LEU A 535 -6.80 1.86 -13.03
N GLY A 536 -6.50 1.08 -14.07
CA GLY A 536 -6.74 -0.35 -14.13
C GLY A 536 -8.20 -0.69 -14.46
N PHE A 537 -8.41 -1.60 -15.42
CA PHE A 537 -9.73 -1.92 -15.96
C PHE A 537 -10.81 -2.19 -14.90
N GLU A 538 -10.58 -3.12 -13.97
CA GLU A 538 -11.57 -3.49 -12.96
C GLU A 538 -11.81 -2.37 -11.94
N GLN A 539 -10.73 -1.73 -11.49
CA GLN A 539 -10.80 -0.66 -10.49
C GLN A 539 -11.55 0.57 -11.05
N GLY A 540 -11.24 0.98 -12.28
CA GLY A 540 -11.94 2.05 -12.97
C GLY A 540 -13.44 1.77 -13.09
N LEU A 541 -13.83 0.55 -13.50
CA LEU A 541 -15.24 0.16 -13.56
C LEU A 541 -15.93 0.21 -12.18
N ARG A 542 -15.30 -0.31 -11.13
CA ARG A 542 -15.86 -0.26 -9.75
C ARG A 542 -16.05 1.18 -9.28
N GLN A 543 -15.08 2.03 -9.59
CA GLN A 543 -15.07 3.42 -9.18
C GLN A 543 -16.11 4.26 -9.92
N TRP A 544 -16.33 3.99 -11.21
CA TRP A 544 -17.29 4.74 -12.02
C TRP A 544 -18.73 4.24 -11.89
N ARG A 545 -18.93 2.98 -11.45
CA ARG A 545 -20.27 2.38 -11.26
C ARG A 545 -21.25 3.26 -10.47
N PRO A 546 -20.88 3.91 -9.34
CA PRO A 546 -21.80 4.77 -8.59
C PRO A 546 -22.33 5.98 -9.38
N LEU A 547 -21.63 6.44 -10.43
CA LEU A 547 -22.06 7.57 -11.25
C LEU A 547 -23.20 7.21 -12.21
N LEU A 548 -23.38 5.92 -12.49
CA LEU A 548 -24.43 5.43 -13.37
C LEU A 548 -25.79 5.45 -12.69
N ALA A 549 -26.80 5.91 -13.43
CA ALA A 549 -28.19 5.68 -13.11
C ALA A 549 -28.54 4.18 -13.14
N ALA A 550 -29.69 3.82 -12.59
CA ALA A 550 -30.20 2.45 -12.65
C ALA A 550 -30.29 1.98 -14.11
N GLY A 551 -29.67 0.83 -14.41
CA GLY A 551 -29.60 0.29 -15.77
C GLY A 551 -28.65 1.03 -16.73
N GLY A 552 -27.88 2.01 -16.23
CA GLY A 552 -26.92 2.77 -17.02
C GLY A 552 -25.84 1.88 -17.67
N GLN A 553 -25.32 2.35 -18.80
CA GLN A 553 -24.39 1.60 -19.64
C GLN A 553 -22.99 2.22 -19.65
N VAL A 554 -21.97 1.40 -19.94
CA VAL A 554 -20.58 1.82 -20.12
C VAL A 554 -20.08 1.30 -21.46
N ALA A 555 -19.42 2.14 -22.23
CA ALA A 555 -18.62 1.73 -23.37
C ALA A 555 -17.18 2.18 -23.16
N VAL A 556 -16.27 1.21 -23.07
CA VAL A 556 -14.86 1.49 -22.78
C VAL A 556 -13.94 0.69 -23.68
N THR A 557 -12.84 1.28 -24.14
CA THR A 557 -11.77 0.52 -24.79
C THR A 557 -10.64 0.21 -23.82
N GLU A 558 -10.15 -1.03 -23.88
CA GLU A 558 -9.09 -1.53 -23.00
C GLU A 558 -8.05 -2.30 -23.82
N CYS A 559 -6.76 -2.07 -23.54
CA CYS A 559 -5.67 -2.79 -24.17
C CYS A 559 -5.70 -4.25 -23.69
N THR A 560 -5.76 -5.18 -24.63
CA THR A 560 -6.15 -6.57 -24.37
C THR A 560 -5.28 -7.52 -25.19
N TRP A 561 -4.84 -8.62 -24.58
CA TRP A 561 -4.26 -9.76 -25.32
C TRP A 561 -5.32 -10.42 -26.19
N LEU A 562 -5.07 -10.47 -27.50
CA LEU A 562 -5.97 -11.07 -28.49
C LEU A 562 -5.69 -12.56 -28.72
N THR A 563 -4.55 -13.04 -28.24
CA THR A 563 -4.09 -14.42 -28.40
C THR A 563 -3.56 -14.98 -27.08
N ASP A 564 -3.63 -16.31 -26.91
CA ASP A 564 -3.05 -16.98 -25.75
C ASP A 564 -1.51 -17.08 -25.83
N VAL A 565 -0.97 -17.13 -27.06
CA VAL A 565 0.47 -17.14 -27.32
C VAL A 565 0.98 -15.71 -27.41
N ARG A 566 1.56 -15.22 -26.32
CA ARG A 566 1.99 -13.83 -26.20
C ARG A 566 3.47 -13.66 -26.61
N PRO A 567 3.80 -12.80 -27.58
CA PRO A 567 5.19 -12.57 -27.96
C PRO A 567 6.00 -12.02 -26.78
N PRO A 568 7.16 -12.62 -26.42
CA PRO A 568 7.94 -12.17 -25.27
C PRO A 568 8.34 -10.70 -25.32
N GLU A 569 8.57 -10.16 -26.51
CA GLU A 569 8.88 -8.73 -26.70
C GLU A 569 7.69 -7.83 -26.31
N ALA A 570 6.48 -8.18 -26.74
CA ALA A 570 5.27 -7.44 -26.39
C ALA A 570 4.96 -7.58 -24.88
N VAL A 571 5.15 -8.77 -24.32
CA VAL A 571 4.97 -8.99 -22.87
C VAL A 571 5.92 -8.11 -22.06
N ARG A 572 7.21 -8.07 -22.42
CA ARG A 572 8.20 -7.22 -21.75
C ARG A 572 7.86 -5.73 -21.85
N PHE A 573 7.43 -5.28 -23.02
CA PHE A 573 7.04 -3.89 -23.22
C PHE A 573 5.85 -3.49 -22.35
N TRP A 574 4.79 -4.31 -22.35
CA TRP A 574 3.60 -4.01 -21.55
C TRP A 574 3.81 -4.27 -20.05
N ALA A 575 4.72 -5.14 -19.64
CA ALA A 575 5.03 -5.37 -18.22
C ALA A 575 5.58 -4.12 -17.50
N SER A 576 6.29 -3.23 -18.20
CA SER A 576 6.81 -2.00 -17.60
C SER A 576 5.76 -0.90 -17.41
N GLY A 577 4.72 -0.87 -18.25
CA GLY A 577 3.72 0.22 -18.24
C GLY A 577 2.31 -0.21 -17.79
N TYR A 578 1.93 -1.47 -18.02
CA TYR A 578 0.60 -2.00 -17.73
C TYR A 578 0.61 -3.53 -17.52
N PRO A 579 1.22 -4.04 -16.44
CA PRO A 579 1.42 -5.48 -16.22
C PRO A 579 0.12 -6.26 -16.01
N SER A 580 -0.99 -5.59 -15.67
CA SER A 580 -2.30 -6.21 -15.43
C SER A 580 -3.12 -6.50 -16.69
N MET A 581 -2.56 -6.23 -17.89
CA MET A 581 -3.20 -6.46 -19.18
C MET A 581 -3.74 -7.89 -19.31
N GLY A 582 -5.07 -8.01 -19.38
CA GLY A 582 -5.79 -9.28 -19.49
C GLY A 582 -6.05 -9.67 -20.95
N ASN A 583 -6.58 -10.89 -21.13
CA ASN A 583 -7.26 -11.26 -22.38
C ASN A 583 -8.76 -10.93 -22.29
N ILE A 584 -9.49 -11.11 -23.40
CA ILE A 584 -10.92 -10.77 -23.48
C ILE A 584 -11.73 -11.52 -22.40
N ALA A 585 -11.48 -12.81 -22.20
CA ALA A 585 -12.21 -13.62 -21.21
C ALA A 585 -11.98 -13.12 -19.77
N GLN A 586 -10.73 -12.83 -19.43
CA GLN A 586 -10.35 -12.27 -18.13
C GLN A 586 -11.00 -10.90 -17.89
N ASN A 587 -10.96 -10.02 -18.89
CA ASN A 587 -11.56 -8.69 -18.78
C ASN A 587 -13.09 -8.76 -18.69
N ARG A 588 -13.75 -9.68 -19.39
CA ARG A 588 -15.20 -9.93 -19.21
C ARG A 588 -15.52 -10.35 -17.77
N ALA A 589 -14.75 -11.29 -17.21
CA ALA A 589 -14.93 -11.73 -15.82
C ALA A 589 -14.67 -10.59 -14.81
N ARG A 590 -13.66 -9.75 -15.04
CA ARG A 590 -13.38 -8.55 -14.24
C ARG A 590 -14.54 -7.55 -14.28
N ALA A 591 -15.11 -7.29 -15.45
CA ALA A 591 -16.29 -6.43 -15.59
C ALA A 591 -17.49 -6.99 -14.81
N GLU A 592 -17.71 -8.31 -14.86
CA GLU A 592 -18.78 -8.95 -14.10
C GLU A 592 -18.55 -8.86 -12.59
N ALA A 593 -17.32 -9.08 -12.12
CA ALA A 593 -16.93 -8.92 -10.73
C ALA A 593 -17.10 -7.46 -10.24
N ALA A 594 -16.93 -6.49 -11.14
CA ALA A 594 -17.16 -5.07 -10.88
C ALA A 594 -18.65 -4.68 -10.83
N GLY A 595 -19.57 -5.64 -11.03
CA GLY A 595 -21.01 -5.41 -10.94
C GLY A 595 -21.67 -5.06 -12.27
N PHE A 596 -21.07 -5.45 -13.40
CA PHE A 596 -21.62 -5.22 -14.73
C PHE A 596 -22.08 -6.51 -15.41
N THR A 597 -22.96 -6.37 -16.40
CA THR A 597 -23.25 -7.40 -17.39
C THR A 597 -22.58 -7.00 -18.69
N VAL A 598 -21.80 -7.90 -19.28
CA VAL A 598 -21.16 -7.64 -20.58
C VAL A 598 -22.20 -7.83 -21.68
N LEU A 599 -22.54 -6.75 -22.38
CA LEU A 599 -23.48 -6.74 -23.50
C LEU A 599 -22.81 -7.27 -24.77
N ASP A 600 -21.66 -6.72 -25.12
CA ASP A 600 -20.88 -7.12 -26.29
C ASP A 600 -19.41 -6.71 -26.14
N THR A 601 -18.54 -7.31 -26.97
CA THR A 601 -17.13 -6.96 -27.07
C THR A 601 -16.67 -7.03 -28.52
N PHE A 602 -15.89 -6.05 -28.99
CA PHE A 602 -15.26 -6.14 -30.31
C PHE A 602 -13.90 -5.46 -30.35
N THR A 603 -12.97 -6.06 -31.11
CA THR A 603 -11.61 -5.55 -31.28
C THR A 603 -11.59 -4.40 -32.27
N LEU A 604 -10.83 -3.35 -31.98
CA LEU A 604 -10.58 -2.28 -32.93
C LEU A 604 -9.82 -2.82 -34.16
N PRO A 605 -10.21 -2.44 -35.39
CA PRO A 605 -9.47 -2.82 -36.57
C PRO A 605 -8.10 -2.16 -36.60
N ALA A 606 -7.16 -2.73 -37.35
CA ALA A 606 -5.81 -2.17 -37.49
C ALA A 606 -5.83 -0.71 -37.97
N SER A 607 -6.78 -0.32 -38.83
CA SER A 607 -6.94 1.06 -39.30
C SER A 607 -7.15 2.06 -38.16
N ALA A 608 -7.82 1.67 -37.06
CA ALA A 608 -8.04 2.54 -35.91
C ALA A 608 -6.74 2.88 -35.15
N TRP A 609 -5.67 2.12 -35.36
CA TRP A 609 -4.34 2.45 -34.82
C TRP A 609 -3.54 3.35 -35.75
N TRP A 610 -3.78 3.26 -37.06
CA TRP A 610 -2.95 3.92 -38.07
C TRP A 610 -3.53 5.25 -38.53
N ASP A 611 -4.81 5.32 -38.89
CA ASP A 611 -5.37 6.44 -39.64
C ASP A 611 -5.37 7.74 -38.83
N ASP A 612 -5.89 7.68 -37.60
CA ASP A 612 -6.11 8.85 -36.72
C ASP A 612 -5.12 8.93 -35.54
N TYR A 613 -4.19 7.98 -35.42
CA TYR A 613 -3.22 7.92 -34.32
C TYR A 613 -1.76 7.79 -34.78
N TYR A 614 -1.28 6.61 -35.19
CA TYR A 614 0.14 6.41 -35.50
C TYR A 614 0.62 7.13 -36.77
N THR A 615 -0.19 7.22 -37.83
CA THR A 615 0.22 7.95 -39.04
C THR A 615 0.39 9.45 -38.77
N PRO A 616 -0.59 10.14 -38.15
CA PRO A 616 -0.40 11.53 -37.69
C PRO A 616 0.77 11.69 -36.72
N LEU A 617 0.98 10.74 -35.81
CA LEU A 617 2.09 10.75 -34.85
C LEU A 617 3.45 10.69 -35.57
N LEU A 618 3.63 9.77 -36.51
CA LEU A 618 4.88 9.66 -37.28
C LEU A 618 5.14 10.91 -38.12
N GLN A 619 4.12 11.48 -38.77
CA GLN A 619 4.24 12.76 -39.48
C GLN A 619 4.61 13.92 -38.54
N ARG A 620 4.08 13.91 -37.32
CA ARG A 620 4.41 14.89 -36.28
C ARG A 620 5.86 14.73 -35.80
N ILE A 621 6.31 13.49 -35.60
CA ILE A 621 7.69 13.14 -35.27
C ILE A 621 8.65 13.67 -36.35
N GLU A 622 8.36 13.41 -37.63
CA GLU A 622 9.17 13.90 -38.76
C GLU A 622 9.30 15.43 -38.76
N ARG A 623 8.21 16.16 -38.48
CA ARG A 623 8.22 17.63 -38.38
C ARG A 623 9.03 18.14 -37.18
N LEU A 624 8.95 17.48 -36.04
CA LEU A 624 9.58 17.93 -34.79
C LEU A 624 11.05 17.54 -34.66
N ARG A 625 11.47 16.44 -35.29
CA ARG A 625 12.81 15.86 -35.16
C ARG A 625 13.96 16.86 -35.42
N PRO A 626 13.92 17.73 -36.45
CA PRO A 626 15.02 18.67 -36.72
C PRO A 626 15.27 19.67 -35.59
N THR A 627 14.24 20.01 -34.82
CA THR A 627 14.30 21.00 -33.74
C THR A 627 14.16 20.38 -32.35
N ALA A 628 14.16 19.03 -32.26
CA ALA A 628 13.92 18.35 -30.99
C ALA A 628 15.10 18.52 -30.03
N ASP A 629 14.79 19.02 -28.83
CA ASP A 629 15.70 19.01 -27.69
C ASP A 629 15.86 17.59 -27.13
N ALA A 630 16.66 17.42 -26.07
CA ALA A 630 16.94 16.10 -25.50
C ALA A 630 15.67 15.42 -24.99
N ALA A 631 14.81 16.15 -24.27
CA ALA A 631 13.56 15.62 -23.72
C ALA A 631 12.60 15.18 -24.83
N LEU A 632 12.43 15.98 -25.87
CA LEU A 632 11.58 15.62 -27.01
C LEU A 632 12.13 14.44 -27.81
N ARG A 633 13.45 14.29 -27.93
CA ARG A 633 14.05 13.10 -28.57
C ARG A 633 13.75 11.82 -27.79
N GLU A 634 13.76 11.86 -26.45
CA GLU A 634 13.41 10.71 -25.62
C GLU A 634 11.94 10.30 -25.81
N VAL A 635 11.02 11.27 -25.77
CA VAL A 635 9.59 11.02 -26.01
C VAL A 635 9.35 10.48 -27.43
N ILE A 636 10.02 11.03 -28.44
CA ILE A 636 9.97 10.53 -29.82
C ILE A 636 10.45 9.08 -29.88
N ALA A 637 11.59 8.75 -29.25
CA ALA A 637 12.13 7.40 -29.28
C ALA A 637 11.17 6.37 -28.64
N ALA A 638 10.53 6.74 -27.52
CA ALA A 638 9.53 5.89 -26.86
C ALA A 638 8.30 5.66 -27.77
N ALA A 639 7.78 6.72 -28.41
CA ALA A 639 6.68 6.62 -29.36
C ALA A 639 7.02 5.72 -30.56
N GLU A 640 8.22 5.86 -31.13
CA GLU A 640 8.68 5.02 -32.25
C GLU A 640 8.85 3.56 -31.84
N GLN A 641 9.31 3.30 -30.61
CA GLN A 641 9.41 1.95 -30.06
C GLN A 641 8.03 1.28 -29.99
N GLU A 642 7.01 1.99 -29.49
CA GLU A 642 5.64 1.50 -29.42
C GLU A 642 5.07 1.21 -30.83
N VAL A 643 5.21 2.16 -31.76
CA VAL A 643 4.78 1.98 -33.16
C VAL A 643 5.43 0.74 -33.79
N ASN A 644 6.74 0.56 -33.57
CA ASN A 644 7.48 -0.58 -34.13
C ASN A 644 7.14 -1.90 -33.44
N LEU A 645 6.74 -1.87 -32.17
CA LEU A 645 6.20 -3.04 -31.48
C LEU A 645 4.86 -3.44 -32.10
N TYR A 646 3.95 -2.47 -32.29
CA TYR A 646 2.64 -2.73 -32.88
C TYR A 646 2.74 -3.23 -34.33
N ARG A 647 3.67 -2.70 -35.13
CA ARG A 647 3.94 -3.22 -36.48
C ARG A 647 4.30 -4.71 -36.50
N ARG A 648 5.00 -5.20 -35.47
CA ARG A 648 5.50 -6.58 -35.40
C ARG A 648 4.53 -7.53 -34.73
N HIS A 649 3.77 -7.05 -33.74
CA HIS A 649 2.98 -7.89 -32.82
C HIS A 649 1.54 -7.42 -32.64
N GLY A 650 1.03 -6.52 -33.50
CA GLY A 650 -0.33 -5.97 -33.43
C GLY A 650 -1.45 -6.97 -33.74
N ASP A 651 -1.11 -8.21 -34.08
CA ASP A 651 -2.00 -9.36 -34.14
C ASP A 651 -2.19 -10.05 -32.78
N SER A 652 -1.24 -9.86 -31.84
CA SER A 652 -1.24 -10.52 -30.53
C SER A 652 -1.90 -9.71 -29.42
N TYR A 653 -1.96 -8.38 -29.54
CA TYR A 653 -2.63 -7.47 -28.61
C TYR A 653 -3.31 -6.33 -29.36
N GLY A 654 -4.34 -5.75 -28.77
CA GLY A 654 -5.08 -4.63 -29.35
C GLY A 654 -6.05 -3.99 -28.37
N TYR A 655 -6.66 -2.88 -28.75
CA TYR A 655 -7.76 -2.29 -27.99
C TYR A 655 -9.06 -3.00 -28.32
N VAL A 656 -9.80 -3.38 -27.28
CA VAL A 656 -11.11 -4.03 -27.39
C VAL A 656 -12.14 -3.13 -26.72
N PHE A 657 -13.25 -2.86 -27.40
CA PHE A 657 -14.43 -2.26 -26.80
C PHE A 657 -15.12 -3.28 -25.90
N TYR A 658 -15.42 -2.89 -24.67
CA TYR A 658 -16.26 -3.59 -23.73
C TYR A 658 -17.52 -2.76 -23.52
N LEU A 659 -18.65 -3.29 -23.97
CA LEU A 659 -19.96 -2.67 -23.83
C LEU A 659 -20.67 -3.33 -22.67
N LEU A 660 -21.00 -2.56 -21.64
CA LEU A 660 -21.40 -3.05 -20.34
C LEU A 660 -22.71 -2.39 -19.89
N ARG A 661 -23.49 -3.10 -19.06
CA ARG A 661 -24.65 -2.57 -18.36
C ARG A 661 -24.50 -2.77 -16.87
N SER A 662 -24.71 -1.73 -16.07
CA SER A 662 -24.67 -1.84 -14.60
C SER A 662 -25.74 -2.83 -14.12
N ARG A 663 -25.38 -3.76 -13.23
CA ARG A 663 -26.35 -4.61 -12.53
C ARG A 663 -27.01 -3.76 -11.44
N GLU A 664 -28.33 -3.89 -11.32
CA GLU A 664 -29.05 -3.35 -10.17
C GLU A 664 -28.42 -3.92 -8.89
N ALA A 665 -28.18 -3.04 -7.91
CA ALA A 665 -27.53 -3.38 -6.65
C ALA A 665 -28.46 -4.16 -5.73
#